data_AF-A0A9P1CGZ5-F1
#
_entry.id   AF-A0A9P1CGZ5-F1
#
_cell.length_a   1.000
_cell.length_b   1.000
_cell.length_c   1.000
_cell.angle_alpha   90.00
_cell.angle_beta   90.00
_cell.angle_gamma   90.00
#
_symmetry.space_group_name_H-M   'P 1'
#
loop_
_entity.id
_entity.type
_entity.pdbx_description
1 polymer ?
#
loop_
_entity_poly.entity_id
_entity_poly.type
_entity_poly.pdbx_seq_one_letter_code
_entity_poly.pdbx_strand_id
1 'polypeptide(L)'
;MTYADALAWLRYATALPWKSSTQQSIQWTAHSMKSTLLAWGAQLIAEGKVTPEERMLQGHHRSIAMPATGMHESLEKQPSVDQNIGGPFFLIEDAGVDPALASNLVSDGWTVTSFREITASPSDFTDQVFAELCHDVSLSLLQKSCIKGAWRSLQAPPNPEAHAPAGTSSAAGTPSATDNTWSESFPPKLTSSTVSQLKMKFCTNFPSEVVTPETQPSARLLALAFQLHQKKEYKWLPWKYRMSVARSEEMSLGRASKAPRLENVQLHQLLIDEIPSLEITNQNLGLNAVNRMFDLHNYAWAMVQACHLHRLRSYSLKFMSFLSVRLDAESGLRAPSILEAQHADKHIWHQIAELCESPEWTLDDALLEFTQNRGDLAALLQPRPKLTKPTPPPSNTPFKGGKAAKSSGATPQQDATVEEITSMEPARPDLSVHWTNWQTAESQPELTEELVQEEIEKGWLICFPGNLEDAKREYPLGVAVGKLSIATSDTRPPRLVVDFTVSGTNHNCDIPEHQQLPSAKDVVRSFPLRGHNEELGAMGLDVRAAHKLCVLHHSHRGLVGFSFKGRLYFYKVCPFGARFSAWWWARLGSFFTRLIHQFIYTAHALFLFVDDYLLVQRLDILPITAALVALLVQAFRLPISWRKAELHKEVNWIGWTFNFSIGQVKLQQSKREKLQRLIRELLTHPKTSKKTIEKFIGLALWITQLFPLMRAFLHHFYTDLYKAPGTSYSIDPGFWLTTLSCLSPDLQFTSRPIGTAIPEGGKLLSVRHQPVATLEDVRNCRLSEKRIWVRIMDPLSNKRSISKDSQRILNMFSTWLQYSNPIVSMNPKLPWAGEAAADACADKDHCQIGGFLRFANGDLRWFSEKWIASVFHQLEIPVSSDMQKDISSYETLAQICLLYSLCSLLPSQRFALTLKSLSDNTAAESTSNFLFTTKAPLCFFVEKLCLLSSAVHAQLDVSHIPGYANELADMISRMNLEEPLPPSLQASDRIRISLDQIWHPTKAVSIFPKGSTVSWPLP
;
A
#
# COMPACT_ATOMS: atom_id res chain seq x y z
N MET A 1 -14.28 11.31 16.13
CA MET A 1 -13.98 11.76 17.52
C MET A 1 -13.23 13.07 17.40
N THR A 2 -13.81 14.16 17.86
CA THR A 2 -13.13 15.47 17.81
C THR A 2 -11.96 15.49 18.80
N TYR A 3 -11.02 16.42 18.64
CA TYR A 3 -9.92 16.61 19.58
C TYR A 3 -10.42 16.85 21.02
N ALA A 4 -11.53 17.57 21.16
CA ALA A 4 -12.20 17.81 22.43
C ALA A 4 -12.79 16.52 23.03
N ASP A 5 -13.42 15.68 22.21
CA ASP A 5 -13.94 14.38 22.64
C ASP A 5 -12.80 13.46 23.07
N ALA A 6 -11.71 13.39 22.29
CA ALA A 6 -10.54 12.57 22.60
C ALA A 6 -9.92 12.97 23.95
N LEU A 7 -9.83 14.27 24.23
CA LEU A 7 -9.37 14.82 25.51
C LEU A 7 -10.34 14.56 26.66
N ALA A 8 -11.65 14.61 26.42
CA ALA A 8 -12.67 14.28 27.42
C ALA A 8 -12.59 12.81 27.81
N TRP A 9 -12.45 11.91 26.84
CA TRP A 9 -12.25 10.48 27.06
C TRP A 9 -10.88 10.18 27.71
N LEU A 10 -9.83 10.94 27.38
CA LEU A 10 -8.53 10.85 28.05
C LEU A 10 -8.63 11.28 29.52
N ARG A 11 -9.30 12.40 29.80
CA ARG A 11 -9.54 12.88 31.18
C ARG A 11 -10.32 11.86 31.98
N TYR A 12 -11.37 11.29 31.36
CA TYR A 12 -12.18 10.22 31.93
C TYR A 12 -11.34 8.95 32.22
N ALA A 13 -10.46 8.55 31.31
CA ALA A 13 -9.59 7.37 31.48
C ALA A 13 -8.46 7.58 32.50
N THR A 14 -7.97 8.81 32.67
CA THR A 14 -6.91 9.15 33.65
C THR A 14 -7.44 9.35 35.08
N ALA A 15 -8.75 9.54 35.26
CA ALA A 15 -9.40 9.58 36.56
C ALA A 15 -9.83 8.16 36.98
N LEU A 16 -9.02 7.46 37.78
CA LEU A 16 -9.38 6.13 38.28
C LEU A 16 -10.43 6.20 39.41
N PRO A 17 -11.55 5.44 39.36
CA PRO A 17 -12.61 5.44 40.38
C PRO A 17 -12.39 4.57 41.65
N TRP A 18 -11.25 3.91 41.88
CA TRP A 18 -11.16 2.88 42.94
C TRP A 18 -9.94 2.93 43.86
N LYS A 19 -9.46 4.12 44.21
CA LYS A 19 -8.74 4.31 45.47
C LYS A 19 -9.23 5.57 46.17
N SER A 20 -10.05 5.39 47.20
CA SER A 20 -10.24 6.36 48.27
C SER A 20 -8.91 6.55 49.01
N SER A 21 -8.07 7.44 48.48
CA SER A 21 -6.83 7.85 49.13
C SER A 21 -6.87 9.35 49.32
N THR A 22 -7.10 9.77 50.56
CA THR A 22 -7.08 11.14 51.10
C THR A 22 -5.66 11.72 51.16
N GLN A 23 -4.93 11.72 50.04
CA GLN A 23 -3.69 12.48 49.93
C GLN A 23 -3.62 13.20 48.57
N GLN A 24 -3.46 14.52 48.65
CA GLN A 24 -3.30 15.47 47.55
C GLN A 24 -2.07 15.10 46.71
N SER A 25 -2.29 14.47 45.55
CA SER A 25 -1.31 14.42 44.46
C SER A 25 -2.00 14.73 43.12
N ILE A 26 -2.68 15.87 43.06
CA ILE A 26 -3.36 16.35 41.86
C ILE A 26 -2.69 17.65 41.46
N GLN A 27 -1.75 17.62 40.50
CA GLN A 27 -1.42 18.83 39.71
C GLN A 27 -0.57 18.64 38.44
N TRP A 28 -0.30 17.41 38.00
CA TRP A 28 0.24 17.17 36.65
C TRP A 28 -0.86 16.57 35.79
N THR A 29 -1.63 17.42 35.12
CA THR A 29 -2.62 16.98 34.12
C THR A 29 -1.96 17.01 32.75
N ALA A 30 -2.43 16.20 31.79
CA ALA A 30 -1.95 16.27 30.40
C ALA A 30 -2.05 17.70 29.80
N HIS A 31 -2.91 18.56 30.37
CA HIS A 31 -3.00 19.97 30.06
C HIS A 31 -1.73 20.75 30.45
N SER A 32 -1.16 20.55 31.65
CA SER A 32 0.09 21.25 32.03
C SER A 32 1.27 20.85 31.14
N MET A 33 1.35 19.58 30.75
CA MET A 33 2.37 19.09 29.81
C MET A 33 2.21 19.70 28.41
N LYS A 34 0.96 19.81 27.90
CA LYS A 34 0.67 20.46 26.62
C LYS A 34 0.97 21.96 26.68
N SER A 35 0.57 22.65 27.75
CA SER A 35 0.82 24.08 27.93
C SER A 35 2.31 24.39 27.93
N THR A 36 3.14 23.55 28.57
CA THR A 36 4.60 23.65 28.53
C THR A 36 5.15 23.47 27.11
N LEU A 37 4.66 22.46 26.36
CA LEU A 37 5.07 22.25 24.95
C LEU A 37 4.69 23.46 24.08
N LEU A 38 3.48 24.01 24.23
CA LEU A 38 2.99 25.16 23.47
C LEU A 38 3.74 26.46 23.82
N ALA A 39 4.03 26.68 25.11
CA ALA A 39 4.83 27.81 25.56
C ALA A 39 6.26 27.75 25.02
N TRP A 40 6.83 26.56 24.92
CA TRP A 40 8.14 26.36 24.30
C TRP A 40 8.11 26.48 22.78
N GLY A 41 7.06 25.99 22.11
CA GLY A 41 6.81 26.26 20.69
C GLY A 41 6.78 27.76 20.38
N ALA A 42 6.27 28.58 21.32
CA ALA A 42 6.32 30.04 21.20
C ALA A 42 7.75 30.60 21.30
N GLN A 43 8.61 30.02 22.13
CA GLN A 43 10.03 30.40 22.24
C GLN A 43 10.82 30.01 20.99
N LEU A 44 10.56 28.83 20.43
CA LEU A 44 11.19 28.40 19.17
C LEU A 44 10.83 29.30 17.98
N ILE A 45 9.63 29.89 17.98
CA ILE A 45 9.23 30.90 16.99
C ILE A 45 9.99 32.20 17.19
N ALA A 46 10.20 32.63 18.44
CA ALA A 46 11.02 33.79 18.75
C ALA A 46 12.49 33.60 18.32
N GLU A 47 12.98 32.35 18.32
CA GLU A 47 14.30 31.95 17.82
C GLU A 47 14.33 31.67 16.30
N GLY A 48 13.21 31.81 15.58
CA GLY A 48 13.12 31.55 14.14
C GLY A 48 13.21 30.08 13.73
N LYS A 49 13.09 29.14 14.67
CA LYS A 49 13.23 27.69 14.45
C LYS A 49 11.93 27.00 14.05
N VAL A 50 10.78 27.64 14.25
CA VAL A 50 9.44 27.16 13.90
C VAL A 50 8.70 28.27 13.17
N THR A 51 8.01 27.96 12.07
CA THR A 51 7.32 28.95 11.25
C THR A 51 5.96 29.35 11.85
N PRO A 52 5.45 30.55 11.54
CA PRO A 52 4.11 30.98 11.98
C PRO A 52 2.98 30.06 11.48
N GLU A 53 3.12 29.49 10.28
CA GLU A 53 2.16 28.53 9.72
C GLU A 53 2.13 27.21 10.50
N GLU A 54 3.30 26.70 10.90
CA GLU A 54 3.40 25.52 11.79
C GLU A 54 2.77 25.77 13.16
N ARG A 55 2.77 27.02 13.65
CA ARG A 55 2.08 27.42 14.89
C ARG A 55 0.56 27.47 14.73
N MET A 56 0.06 27.93 13.60
CA MET A 56 -1.39 27.95 13.33
C MET A 56 -1.94 26.54 13.23
N LEU A 57 -1.16 25.63 12.64
CA LEU A 57 -1.41 24.19 12.67
C LEU A 57 -1.30 23.59 14.07
N GLN A 58 -0.85 24.32 15.11
CA GLN A 58 -0.82 23.86 16.51
C GLN A 58 -2.13 24.06 17.30
N GLY A 59 -3.20 24.50 16.64
CA GLY A 59 -4.54 24.62 17.22
C GLY A 59 -4.78 25.91 18.02
N HIS A 60 -4.03 26.97 17.76
CA HIS A 60 -4.35 28.32 18.25
C HIS A 60 -5.07 29.13 17.17
N HIS A 61 -6.36 29.40 17.38
CA HIS A 61 -7.20 30.21 16.48
C HIS A 61 -7.03 31.74 16.65
N ARG A 62 -5.97 32.22 17.32
CA ARG A 62 -5.70 33.66 17.39
C ARG A 62 -4.40 33.98 16.68
N SER A 63 -4.54 34.64 15.53
CA SER A 63 -3.44 35.32 14.85
C SER A 63 -2.77 36.28 15.84
N ILE A 64 -1.49 36.07 16.10
CA ILE A 64 -0.66 37.03 16.83
C ILE A 64 -0.28 38.10 15.81
N ALA A 65 -0.98 39.24 15.85
CA ALA A 65 -0.59 40.41 15.08
C ALA A 65 0.79 40.91 15.60
N MET A 66 1.77 40.97 14.72
CA MET A 66 3.04 41.67 14.96
C MET A 66 2.76 43.19 15.08
N PRO A 67 3.33 43.91 16.06
CA PRO A 67 3.00 45.32 16.27
C PRO A 67 3.76 46.22 15.28
N ALA A 68 3.00 46.99 14.50
CA ALA A 68 3.50 48.20 13.85
C ALA A 68 3.55 49.33 14.89
N THR A 69 4.64 50.06 14.85
CA THR A 69 4.99 51.23 15.68
C THR A 69 3.96 52.36 15.61
N GLY A 70 3.63 52.96 16.77
CA GLY A 70 3.34 54.41 16.88
C GLY A 70 2.03 54.87 17.50
N MET A 71 2.15 55.46 18.70
CA MET A 71 1.35 56.53 19.33
C MET A 71 0.02 56.25 20.08
N HIS A 72 0.11 56.55 21.39
CA HIS A 72 -0.84 57.20 22.33
C HIS A 72 -2.20 56.57 22.71
N GLU A 73 -2.32 56.31 24.03
CA GLU A 73 -3.47 56.57 24.94
C GLU A 73 -4.85 55.96 24.58
N SER A 74 -5.58 55.21 25.43
CA SER A 74 -5.80 55.31 26.87
C SER A 74 -6.41 54.01 27.42
N LEU A 75 -6.36 53.87 28.75
CA LEU A 75 -7.02 52.86 29.57
C LEU A 75 -8.52 52.68 29.23
N GLU A 76 -9.02 51.44 29.24
CA GLU A 76 -9.95 50.97 30.30
C GLU A 76 -10.37 49.50 30.15
N LYS A 77 -10.74 48.96 31.31
CA LYS A 77 -11.02 47.55 31.64
C LYS A 77 -12.27 47.02 30.91
N GLN A 78 -12.26 45.74 30.56
CA GLN A 78 -13.48 44.92 30.66
C GLN A 78 -13.21 43.63 31.44
N PRO A 79 -14.12 43.25 32.37
CA PRO A 79 -14.00 42.06 33.17
C PRO A 79 -14.51 40.82 32.42
N SER A 80 -14.04 39.67 32.88
CA SER A 80 -14.70 38.37 32.75
C SER A 80 -16.15 38.41 33.23
N VAL A 81 -17.02 37.61 32.60
CA VAL A 81 -17.80 36.52 33.25
C VAL A 81 -18.85 35.99 32.25
N ASP A 82 -18.69 34.72 31.93
CA ASP A 82 -19.69 33.65 31.85
C ASP A 82 -21.05 33.80 31.12
N GLN A 83 -21.27 32.76 30.32
CA GLN A 83 -22.44 31.89 30.28
C GLN A 83 -23.65 32.23 29.38
N ASN A 84 -23.69 31.46 28.28
CA ASN A 84 -24.68 30.40 28.06
C ASN A 84 -26.04 30.78 27.43
N ILE A 85 -26.57 29.82 26.65
CA ILE A 85 -27.96 29.63 26.23
C ILE A 85 -28.39 30.37 24.96
N GLY A 86 -28.53 29.59 23.87
CA GLY A 86 -29.22 30.01 22.67
C GLY A 86 -30.68 30.35 22.96
N GLY A 87 -31.07 31.55 22.56
CA GLY A 87 -32.45 32.03 22.49
C GLY A 87 -32.78 32.55 21.09
N PRO A 88 -34.07 32.67 20.74
CA PRO A 88 -34.54 32.86 19.35
C PRO A 88 -34.29 34.25 18.71
N PHE A 89 -33.37 35.06 19.25
CA PHE A 89 -33.07 36.42 18.76
C PHE A 89 -31.79 36.56 17.90
N PHE A 90 -31.05 35.46 17.67
CA PHE A 90 -29.96 35.40 16.66
C PHE A 90 -30.43 35.88 15.27
N LEU A 91 -31.72 35.68 14.96
CA LEU A 91 -32.33 36.08 13.69
C LEU A 91 -32.42 37.60 13.48
N ILE A 92 -32.39 38.39 14.56
CA ILE A 92 -32.45 39.86 14.48
C ILE A 92 -31.04 40.45 14.30
N GLU A 93 -30.02 39.84 14.91
CA GLU A 93 -28.61 40.17 14.64
C GLU A 93 -28.17 39.72 13.24
N ASP A 94 -28.60 38.55 12.78
CA ASP A 94 -28.33 38.04 11.41
C ASP A 94 -28.95 38.91 10.31
N ALA A 95 -29.98 39.70 10.63
CA ALA A 95 -30.59 40.67 9.71
C ALA A 95 -29.84 42.02 9.67
N GLY A 96 -28.72 42.15 10.38
CA GLY A 96 -27.85 43.33 10.38
C GLY A 96 -28.36 44.49 11.23
N VAL A 97 -29.20 44.24 12.23
CA VAL A 97 -29.60 45.26 13.23
C VAL A 97 -28.45 45.48 14.21
N ASP A 98 -28.16 46.74 14.55
CA ASP A 98 -27.09 47.09 15.49
C ASP A 98 -27.28 46.36 16.85
N PRO A 99 -26.24 45.72 17.41
CA PRO A 99 -26.34 44.96 18.66
C PRO A 99 -26.86 45.77 19.86
N ALA A 100 -26.60 47.08 19.92
CA ALA A 100 -27.12 47.94 20.98
C ALA A 100 -28.63 48.15 20.87
N LEU A 101 -29.15 48.32 19.64
CA LEU A 101 -30.59 48.40 19.38
C LEU A 101 -31.28 47.06 19.65
N ALA A 102 -30.68 45.95 19.24
CA ALA A 102 -31.19 44.61 19.53
C ALA A 102 -31.24 44.35 21.05
N SER A 103 -30.21 44.74 21.80
CA SER A 103 -30.19 44.61 23.26
C SER A 103 -31.24 45.48 23.96
N ASN A 104 -31.52 46.69 23.45
CA ASN A 104 -32.56 47.57 24.00
C ASN A 104 -33.95 46.98 23.82
N LEU A 105 -34.24 46.39 22.65
CA LEU A 105 -35.50 45.69 22.40
C LEU A 105 -35.69 44.52 23.38
N VAL A 106 -34.62 43.79 23.67
CA VAL A 106 -34.64 42.71 24.67
C VAL A 106 -34.86 43.25 26.08
N SER A 107 -34.23 44.37 26.46
CA SER A 107 -34.44 44.98 27.78
C SER A 107 -35.85 45.53 27.98
N ASP A 108 -36.49 46.00 26.91
CA ASP A 108 -37.89 46.47 26.91
C ASP A 108 -38.91 45.30 26.95
N GLY A 109 -38.43 44.06 26.91
CA GLY A 109 -39.26 42.86 27.03
C GLY A 109 -39.87 42.37 25.71
N TRP A 110 -39.37 42.84 24.55
CA TRP A 110 -39.84 42.34 23.26
C TRP A 110 -39.43 40.88 23.02
N THR A 111 -40.41 40.02 22.77
CA THR A 111 -40.22 38.62 22.37
C THR A 111 -40.33 38.47 20.85
N VAL A 112 -39.82 37.37 20.29
CA VAL A 112 -39.88 37.11 18.82
C VAL A 112 -41.33 37.08 18.33
N THR A 113 -42.22 36.48 19.11
CA THR A 113 -43.66 36.41 18.84
C THR A 113 -44.31 37.79 18.88
N SER A 114 -44.02 38.63 19.89
CA SER A 114 -44.57 39.99 19.95
C SER A 114 -43.99 40.92 18.88
N PHE A 115 -42.71 40.76 18.53
CA PHE A 115 -42.06 41.53 17.48
C PHE A 115 -42.61 41.18 16.09
N ARG A 116 -42.92 39.91 15.84
CA ARG A 116 -43.59 39.46 14.59
C ARG A 116 -44.95 40.14 14.40
N GLU A 117 -45.70 40.41 15.46
CA GLU A 117 -47.05 40.97 15.38
C GLU A 117 -47.08 42.52 15.40
N ILE A 118 -45.92 43.19 15.35
CA ILE A 118 -45.84 44.65 15.54
C ILE A 118 -46.57 45.46 14.46
N THR A 119 -46.65 44.95 13.24
CA THR A 119 -47.36 45.57 12.11
C THR A 119 -47.98 44.47 11.24
N ALA A 120 -49.11 44.73 10.58
CA ALA A 120 -49.73 43.74 9.69
C ALA A 120 -49.05 43.66 8.31
N SER A 121 -48.46 44.77 7.84
CA SER A 121 -47.78 44.83 6.55
C SER A 121 -46.48 45.68 6.62
N PRO A 122 -45.50 45.46 5.73
CA PRO A 122 -44.26 46.25 5.70
C PRO A 122 -44.47 47.76 5.49
N SER A 123 -45.61 48.16 4.92
CA SER A 123 -46.03 49.53 4.69
C SER A 123 -46.47 50.26 5.97
N ASP A 124 -46.84 49.52 7.02
CA ASP A 124 -47.40 50.10 8.26
C ASP A 124 -46.31 50.53 9.25
N PHE A 125 -45.04 50.24 8.97
CA PHE A 125 -43.91 50.81 9.69
C PHE A 125 -43.74 52.29 9.33
N THR A 126 -44.47 53.14 10.06
CA THR A 126 -44.38 54.61 10.04
C THR A 126 -43.29 55.11 10.99
N ASP A 127 -42.87 56.36 10.83
CA ASP A 127 -41.86 56.98 11.71
C ASP A 127 -42.28 57.02 13.19
N GLN A 128 -43.60 57.03 13.45
CA GLN A 128 -44.16 56.97 14.79
C GLN A 128 -43.99 55.58 15.43
N VAL A 129 -44.13 54.50 14.67
CA VAL A 129 -43.89 53.12 15.16
C VAL A 129 -42.40 52.90 15.47
N PHE A 130 -41.50 53.47 14.66
CA PHE A 130 -40.07 53.43 14.94
C PHE A 130 -39.67 54.25 16.17
N ALA A 131 -40.32 55.40 16.36
CA ALA A 131 -40.14 56.24 17.53
C ALA A 131 -40.57 55.53 18.82
N GLU A 132 -41.71 54.84 18.82
CA GLU A 132 -42.16 54.05 19.98
C GLU A 132 -41.29 52.81 20.24
N LEU A 133 -40.81 52.14 19.18
CA LEU A 133 -40.01 50.92 19.29
C LEU A 133 -38.58 51.18 19.79
N CYS A 134 -38.04 52.38 19.57
CA CYS A 134 -36.65 52.72 19.87
C CYS A 134 -36.52 54.02 20.69
N HIS A 135 -37.56 54.37 21.45
CA HIS A 135 -37.61 55.51 22.39
C HIS A 135 -37.17 56.86 21.79
N ASP A 136 -37.84 57.31 20.71
CA ASP A 136 -37.64 58.60 20.05
C ASP A 136 -36.20 58.89 19.53
N VAL A 137 -35.37 57.84 19.37
CA VAL A 137 -34.06 57.99 18.72
C VAL A 137 -34.25 58.18 17.21
N SER A 138 -33.63 59.22 16.64
CA SER A 138 -33.65 59.45 15.20
C SER A 138 -32.89 58.35 14.44
N LEU A 139 -33.59 57.28 14.07
CA LEU A 139 -33.01 56.14 13.34
C LEU A 139 -32.68 56.52 11.90
N SER A 140 -31.50 56.11 11.43
CA SER A 140 -31.12 56.22 10.02
C SER A 140 -32.00 55.36 9.12
N LEU A 141 -32.09 55.71 7.83
CA LEU A 141 -32.80 54.91 6.82
C LEU A 141 -32.32 53.46 6.77
N LEU A 142 -31.02 53.23 6.96
CA LEU A 142 -30.42 51.89 7.00
C LEU A 142 -30.94 51.09 8.20
N GLN A 143 -30.92 51.67 9.41
CA GLN A 143 -31.41 51.00 10.61
C GLN A 143 -32.91 50.67 10.51
N LYS A 144 -33.72 51.59 10.00
CA LYS A 144 -35.15 51.34 9.72
C LYS A 144 -35.34 50.19 8.74
N SER A 145 -34.47 50.06 7.73
CA SER A 145 -34.54 48.97 6.75
C SER A 145 -34.14 47.61 7.33
N CYS A 146 -33.11 47.56 8.21
CA CYS A 146 -32.67 46.34 8.88
C CYS A 146 -33.76 45.79 9.82
N ILE A 147 -34.43 46.67 10.59
CA ILE A 147 -35.54 46.29 11.47
C ILE A 147 -36.72 45.72 10.66
N LYS A 148 -37.09 46.35 9.53
CA LYS A 148 -38.11 45.80 8.60
C LYS A 148 -37.67 44.45 8.00
N GLY A 149 -36.39 44.28 7.71
CA GLY A 149 -35.81 43.04 7.20
C GLY A 149 -35.93 41.90 8.19
N ALA A 150 -35.57 42.16 9.45
CA ALA A 150 -35.70 41.19 10.55
C ALA A 150 -37.15 40.75 10.77
N TRP A 151 -38.10 41.71 10.76
CA TRP A 151 -39.53 41.44 10.87
C TRP A 151 -40.03 40.51 9.73
N ARG A 152 -39.62 40.76 8.48
CA ARG A 152 -40.01 39.93 7.33
C ARG A 152 -39.51 38.49 7.44
N SER A 153 -38.28 38.31 7.91
CA SER A 153 -37.69 36.97 8.10
C SER A 153 -38.47 36.14 9.12
N LEU A 154 -39.07 36.80 10.12
CA LEU A 154 -39.90 36.17 11.13
C LEU A 154 -41.33 35.82 10.65
N GLN A 155 -41.75 36.35 9.50
CA GLN A 155 -43.08 36.07 8.92
C GLN A 155 -43.14 34.81 8.05
N ALA A 156 -42.00 34.18 7.73
CA ALA A 156 -41.97 32.95 6.94
C ALA A 156 -42.50 31.73 7.73
N PRO A 157 -43.30 30.82 7.14
CA PRO A 157 -43.81 29.63 7.85
C PRO A 157 -42.71 28.55 8.05
N PRO A 158 -42.78 27.74 9.12
CA PRO A 158 -41.79 26.70 9.41
C PRO A 158 -41.98 25.45 8.53
N ASN A 159 -40.87 24.87 8.08
CA ASN A 159 -40.81 23.64 7.27
C ASN A 159 -40.85 22.40 8.20
N PRO A 160 -41.81 21.46 8.06
CA PRO A 160 -41.90 20.29 8.93
C PRO A 160 -41.14 19.08 8.35
N GLU A 161 -40.29 18.42 9.15
CA GLU A 161 -40.26 16.95 9.31
C GLU A 161 -39.14 16.49 10.26
N ALA A 162 -39.51 16.23 11.52
CA ALA A 162 -38.93 15.19 12.36
C ALA A 162 -39.90 14.91 13.52
N HIS A 163 -40.60 13.76 13.50
CA HIS A 163 -40.98 12.92 14.66
C HIS A 163 -41.98 11.83 14.24
N ALA A 164 -41.65 10.57 14.51
CA ALA A 164 -42.60 9.46 14.53
C ALA A 164 -42.49 8.71 15.89
N PRO A 165 -43.63 8.28 16.50
CA PRO A 165 -43.67 7.56 17.78
C PRO A 165 -43.73 6.02 17.61
N ALA A 166 -43.62 5.30 18.73
CA ALA A 166 -43.37 3.86 18.88
C ALA A 166 -44.61 2.93 18.91
N GLY A 167 -44.38 1.62 18.68
CA GLY A 167 -45.28 0.45 18.89
C GLY A 167 -45.87 -0.10 17.57
N THR A 168 -45.93 -1.39 17.24
CA THR A 168 -45.98 -2.67 17.99
C THR A 168 -45.60 -3.85 17.09
N SER A 169 -45.16 -4.95 17.70
CA SER A 169 -44.68 -6.22 17.14
C SER A 169 -45.73 -7.11 16.46
N SER A 170 -45.37 -7.78 15.34
CA SER A 170 -45.78 -9.17 15.05
C SER A 170 -44.93 -9.85 13.96
N ALA A 171 -44.26 -10.93 14.37
CA ALA A 171 -43.95 -12.19 13.67
C ALA A 171 -43.31 -12.21 12.26
N ALA A 172 -42.06 -12.72 12.27
CA ALA A 172 -41.51 -13.80 11.43
C ALA A 172 -41.75 -13.80 9.91
N GLY A 173 -40.66 -13.55 9.18
CA GLY A 173 -40.52 -13.89 7.76
C GLY A 173 -39.14 -13.47 7.27
N THR A 174 -38.21 -14.43 7.16
CA THR A 174 -36.87 -14.26 6.61
C THR A 174 -36.94 -13.70 5.18
N PRO A 175 -36.23 -12.61 4.82
CA PRO A 175 -35.99 -12.28 3.43
C PRO A 175 -34.52 -12.51 3.07
N SER A 176 -34.35 -13.47 2.17
CA SER A 176 -33.21 -13.64 1.29
C SER A 176 -32.84 -12.31 0.61
N ALA A 177 -31.53 -12.03 0.55
CA ALA A 177 -30.95 -10.93 -0.17
C ALA A 177 -31.10 -11.14 -1.68
N THR A 178 -32.19 -10.60 -2.24
CA THR A 178 -32.26 -10.23 -3.65
C THR A 178 -32.47 -8.73 -3.71
N ASP A 179 -31.45 -8.00 -4.17
CA ASP A 179 -31.50 -6.57 -4.50
C ASP A 179 -32.42 -6.32 -5.70
N ASN A 180 -33.72 -6.52 -5.51
CA ASN A 180 -34.78 -5.99 -6.35
C ASN A 180 -35.76 -5.23 -5.45
N THR A 181 -35.30 -4.10 -4.92
CA THR A 181 -36.23 -3.08 -4.42
C THR A 181 -36.72 -2.25 -5.61
N TRP A 182 -38.02 -2.34 -5.86
CA TRP A 182 -38.78 -1.67 -6.90
C TRP A 182 -38.39 -0.20 -7.16
N SER A 183 -38.05 0.08 -8.43
CA SER A 183 -38.06 1.37 -9.15
C SER A 183 -37.54 2.62 -8.43
N GLU A 184 -36.22 2.89 -8.53
CA GLU A 184 -35.76 4.28 -8.64
C GLU A 184 -36.43 4.90 -9.87
N SER A 185 -37.40 5.79 -9.67
CA SER A 185 -38.00 6.56 -10.75
C SER A 185 -36.92 7.44 -11.38
N PHE A 186 -36.62 7.20 -12.65
CA PHE A 186 -35.60 7.96 -13.38
C PHE A 186 -36.00 9.45 -13.46
N PRO A 187 -35.03 10.40 -13.37
CA PRO A 187 -35.30 11.82 -13.46
C PRO A 187 -36.22 12.20 -14.64
N PRO A 188 -37.13 13.19 -14.46
CA PRO A 188 -37.90 13.73 -15.58
C PRO A 188 -36.96 14.32 -16.65
N LYS A 189 -37.33 14.19 -17.92
CA LYS A 189 -36.55 14.75 -19.04
C LYS A 189 -36.46 16.28 -18.89
N LEU A 190 -35.26 16.84 -19.06
CA LEU A 190 -35.05 18.29 -19.06
C LEU A 190 -35.77 18.94 -20.26
N THR A 191 -36.31 20.14 -20.06
CA THR A 191 -36.89 20.92 -21.15
C THR A 191 -35.81 21.35 -22.15
N SER A 192 -36.15 21.38 -23.44
CA SER A 192 -35.23 21.78 -24.51
C SER A 192 -34.63 23.18 -24.30
N SER A 193 -35.39 24.09 -23.68
CA SER A 193 -34.93 25.41 -23.28
C SER A 193 -33.81 25.35 -22.23
N THR A 194 -33.96 24.52 -21.19
CA THR A 194 -32.95 24.33 -20.14
C THR A 194 -31.66 23.72 -20.70
N VAL A 195 -31.77 22.69 -21.54
CA VAL A 195 -30.60 22.07 -22.18
C VAL A 195 -29.83 23.07 -23.05
N SER A 196 -30.56 23.91 -23.80
CA SER A 196 -29.97 24.97 -24.62
C SER A 196 -29.25 26.03 -23.78
N GLN A 197 -29.82 26.41 -22.64
CA GLN A 197 -29.17 27.34 -21.70
C GLN A 197 -27.90 26.75 -21.08
N LEU A 198 -27.92 25.48 -20.64
CA LEU A 198 -26.74 24.79 -20.10
C LEU A 198 -25.63 24.71 -21.16
N LYS A 199 -25.99 24.38 -22.41
CA LYS A 199 -25.04 24.34 -23.53
C LYS A 199 -24.42 25.71 -23.82
N MET A 200 -25.22 26.77 -23.86
CA MET A 200 -24.73 28.14 -24.04
C MET A 200 -23.75 28.56 -22.94
N LYS A 201 -24.08 28.29 -21.67
CA LYS A 201 -23.19 28.60 -20.55
C LYS A 201 -21.90 27.77 -20.58
N PHE A 202 -21.98 26.49 -20.95
CA PHE A 202 -20.79 25.64 -21.12
C PHE A 202 -19.85 26.18 -22.20
N CYS A 203 -20.36 26.53 -23.39
CA CYS A 203 -19.54 27.11 -24.46
C CYS A 203 -18.97 28.48 -24.09
N THR A 204 -19.66 29.24 -23.22
CA THR A 204 -19.15 30.53 -22.72
C THR A 204 -17.97 30.32 -21.76
N ASN A 205 -18.07 29.35 -20.85
CA ASN A 205 -17.02 29.05 -19.88
C ASN A 205 -15.82 28.30 -20.52
N PHE A 206 -16.06 27.54 -21.59
CA PHE A 206 -15.05 26.73 -22.28
C PHE A 206 -15.09 26.97 -23.81
N PRO A 207 -14.59 28.11 -24.30
CA PRO A 207 -14.72 28.51 -25.70
C PRO A 207 -13.96 27.61 -26.69
N SER A 208 -12.95 26.87 -26.21
CA SER A 208 -12.17 25.93 -27.03
C SER A 208 -12.86 24.57 -27.22
N GLU A 209 -13.97 24.30 -26.53
CA GLU A 209 -14.66 23.01 -26.57
C GLU A 209 -15.79 23.00 -27.59
N VAL A 210 -15.77 22.03 -28.50
CA VAL A 210 -16.80 21.86 -29.54
C VAL A 210 -17.79 20.76 -29.12
N VAL A 211 -19.05 21.14 -28.90
CA VAL A 211 -20.13 20.22 -28.49
C VAL A 211 -20.96 19.79 -29.71
N THR A 212 -20.61 18.63 -30.27
CA THR A 212 -21.31 17.96 -31.37
C THR A 212 -22.30 16.90 -30.85
N PRO A 213 -23.26 16.39 -31.64
CA PRO A 213 -24.17 15.31 -31.21
C PRO A 213 -23.47 14.03 -30.70
N GLU A 214 -22.23 13.78 -31.14
CA GLU A 214 -21.41 12.63 -30.76
C GLU A 214 -20.69 12.82 -29.42
N THR A 215 -20.43 14.07 -29.04
CA THR A 215 -19.73 14.45 -27.80
C THR A 215 -20.68 15.01 -26.74
N GLN A 216 -21.88 15.42 -27.14
CA GLN A 216 -22.91 15.91 -26.24
C GLN A 216 -23.51 14.75 -25.41
N PRO A 217 -23.57 14.87 -24.07
CA PRO A 217 -24.26 13.92 -23.20
C PRO A 217 -25.71 13.70 -23.64
N SER A 218 -26.17 12.46 -23.66
CA SER A 218 -27.58 12.15 -23.90
C SER A 218 -28.49 12.88 -22.91
N ALA A 219 -29.72 13.19 -23.33
CA ALA A 219 -30.69 13.92 -22.51
C ALA A 219 -30.93 13.25 -21.14
N ARG A 220 -30.86 11.91 -21.08
CA ARG A 220 -31.03 11.14 -19.83
C ARG A 220 -29.82 11.25 -18.90
N LEU A 221 -28.60 11.18 -19.43
CA LEU A 221 -27.38 11.38 -18.65
C LEU A 221 -27.32 12.79 -18.06
N LEU A 222 -27.69 13.78 -18.87
CA LEU A 222 -27.71 15.18 -18.44
C LEU A 222 -28.80 15.44 -17.39
N ALA A 223 -29.99 14.84 -17.54
CA ALA A 223 -31.06 14.93 -16.53
C ALA A 223 -30.64 14.34 -15.18
N LEU A 224 -29.92 13.21 -15.19
CA LEU A 224 -29.41 12.58 -13.98
C LEU A 224 -28.35 13.46 -13.28
N ALA A 225 -27.36 13.96 -14.03
CA ALA A 225 -26.36 14.87 -13.48
C ALA A 225 -26.99 16.17 -12.93
N PHE A 226 -27.99 16.71 -13.63
CA PHE A 226 -28.68 17.94 -13.23
C PHE A 226 -29.47 17.75 -11.93
N GLN A 227 -30.22 16.66 -11.79
CA GLN A 227 -30.96 16.36 -10.56
C GLN A 227 -30.00 16.16 -9.37
N LEU A 228 -28.91 15.43 -9.57
CA LEU A 228 -27.91 15.20 -8.52
C LEU A 228 -27.23 16.51 -8.09
N HIS A 229 -26.91 17.39 -9.05
CA HIS A 229 -26.35 18.71 -8.73
C HIS A 229 -27.35 19.60 -7.99
N GLN A 230 -28.62 19.61 -8.39
CA GLN A 230 -29.67 20.37 -7.68
C GLN A 230 -29.83 19.92 -6.23
N LYS A 231 -29.71 18.61 -5.96
CA LYS A 231 -29.77 18.04 -4.61
C LYS A 231 -28.45 18.18 -3.84
N LYS A 232 -27.37 18.63 -4.49
CA LYS A 232 -25.99 18.59 -3.96
C LYS A 232 -25.54 17.18 -3.53
N GLU A 233 -26.09 16.14 -4.16
CA GLU A 233 -25.74 14.74 -3.91
C GLU A 233 -24.91 14.20 -5.09
N TYR A 234 -23.58 14.27 -5.01
CA TYR A 234 -22.69 13.91 -6.13
C TYR A 234 -22.46 12.39 -6.27
N LYS A 235 -23.53 11.61 -6.32
CA LYS A 235 -23.51 10.14 -6.45
C LYS A 235 -22.95 9.67 -7.80
N TRP A 236 -22.46 8.43 -7.84
CA TRP A 236 -21.87 7.82 -9.04
C TRP A 236 -22.87 7.72 -10.21
N LEU A 237 -22.49 8.25 -11.38
CA LEU A 237 -23.25 8.11 -12.63
C LEU A 237 -22.94 6.76 -13.30
N PRO A 238 -23.92 5.83 -13.43
CA PRO A 238 -23.65 4.49 -13.94
C PRO A 238 -23.17 4.46 -15.39
N TRP A 239 -22.17 3.63 -15.68
CA TRP A 239 -21.57 3.47 -17.02
C TRP A 239 -22.59 3.13 -18.10
N LYS A 240 -23.61 2.32 -17.79
CA LYS A 240 -24.68 1.94 -18.72
C LYS A 240 -25.45 3.12 -19.32
N TYR A 241 -25.43 4.30 -18.69
CA TYR A 241 -26.11 5.51 -19.17
C TYR A 241 -25.14 6.55 -19.78
N ARG A 242 -23.83 6.32 -19.77
CA ARG A 242 -22.81 7.25 -20.29
C ARG A 242 -22.72 7.19 -21.82
N MET A 243 -23.76 7.67 -22.51
CA MET A 243 -23.83 7.71 -23.97
C MET A 243 -24.14 9.12 -24.50
N SER A 244 -23.78 9.36 -25.77
CA SER A 244 -24.02 10.61 -26.46
C SER A 244 -25.45 10.72 -26.98
N VAL A 245 -25.85 11.93 -27.41
CA VAL A 245 -27.14 12.18 -28.07
C VAL A 245 -27.27 11.30 -29.31
N ALA A 246 -26.28 11.32 -30.22
CA ALA A 246 -26.31 10.55 -31.47
C ALA A 246 -26.48 9.03 -31.22
N ARG A 247 -25.75 8.47 -30.24
CA ARG A 247 -25.84 7.04 -29.91
C ARG A 247 -27.16 6.67 -29.23
N SER A 248 -27.70 7.57 -28.42
CA SER A 248 -29.02 7.37 -27.81
C SER A 248 -30.12 7.37 -28.88
N GLU A 249 -30.06 8.30 -29.84
CA GLU A 249 -31.01 8.39 -30.94
C GLU A 249 -30.94 7.18 -31.87
N GLU A 250 -29.73 6.72 -32.22
CA GLU A 250 -29.52 5.49 -33.00
C GLU A 250 -30.14 4.26 -32.30
N MET A 251 -29.95 4.12 -30.99
CA MET A 251 -30.52 3.01 -30.23
C MET A 251 -32.05 3.09 -30.13
N SER A 252 -32.61 4.30 -30.03
CA SER A 252 -34.06 4.53 -30.08
C SER A 252 -34.65 4.23 -31.46
N LEU A 253 -33.95 4.60 -32.54
CA LEU A 253 -34.36 4.32 -33.92
C LEU A 253 -34.28 2.80 -34.24
N GLY A 254 -33.26 2.10 -33.74
CA GLY A 254 -33.10 0.66 -33.90
C GLY A 254 -34.12 -0.19 -33.14
N ARG A 255 -34.73 0.33 -32.06
CA ARG A 255 -35.84 -0.34 -31.35
C ARG A 255 -37.18 -0.19 -32.09
N ALA A 256 -37.41 0.94 -32.75
CA ALA A 256 -38.63 1.17 -33.52
C ALA A 256 -38.81 0.18 -34.68
N SER A 257 -37.72 -0.39 -35.23
CA SER A 257 -37.78 -1.39 -36.31
C SER A 257 -38.06 -2.83 -35.85
N LYS A 258 -38.11 -3.10 -34.54
CA LYS A 258 -38.38 -4.42 -33.95
C LYS A 258 -39.65 -4.42 -33.10
N ALA A 259 -40.71 -3.77 -33.58
CA ALA A 259 -42.03 -3.91 -32.96
C ALA A 259 -42.49 -5.38 -33.06
N PRO A 260 -42.75 -6.08 -31.93
CA PRO A 260 -43.21 -7.46 -31.95
C PRO A 260 -44.66 -7.52 -32.45
N ARG A 261 -45.00 -8.56 -33.22
CA ARG A 261 -46.39 -8.85 -33.62
C ARG A 261 -47.23 -9.08 -32.36
N LEU A 262 -48.26 -8.27 -32.20
CA LEU A 262 -49.20 -8.26 -31.08
C LEU A 262 -50.04 -9.53 -31.05
N GLU A 263 -49.63 -10.55 -30.29
CA GLU A 263 -50.59 -11.58 -29.86
C GLU A 263 -50.54 -11.93 -28.36
N ASN A 264 -49.56 -11.47 -27.55
CA ASN A 264 -49.54 -11.78 -26.10
C ASN A 264 -48.76 -10.78 -25.20
N VAL A 265 -48.70 -9.49 -25.54
CA VAL A 265 -48.02 -8.50 -24.68
C VAL A 265 -49.00 -7.89 -23.68
N GLN A 266 -48.72 -8.06 -22.39
CA GLN A 266 -49.45 -7.44 -21.29
C GLN A 266 -49.31 -5.92 -21.34
N LEU A 267 -50.40 -5.19 -21.08
CA LEU A 267 -50.51 -3.72 -21.15
C LEU A 267 -49.43 -2.96 -20.36
N HIS A 268 -48.81 -3.59 -19.35
CA HIS A 268 -47.74 -3.02 -18.55
C HIS A 268 -46.45 -2.75 -19.35
N GLN A 269 -46.18 -3.52 -20.41
CA GLN A 269 -44.99 -3.37 -21.26
C GLN A 269 -45.10 -2.19 -22.24
N LEU A 270 -46.32 -1.69 -22.49
CA LEU A 270 -46.57 -0.50 -23.29
C LEU A 270 -46.50 0.81 -22.49
N LEU A 271 -46.56 0.73 -21.15
CA LEU A 271 -46.58 1.90 -20.25
C LEU A 271 -45.20 2.27 -19.69
N ILE A 272 -44.17 1.44 -19.89
CA ILE A 272 -42.82 1.70 -19.40
C ILE A 272 -41.97 2.22 -20.57
N ASP A 273 -41.61 3.50 -20.49
CA ASP A 273 -40.62 4.15 -21.36
C ASP A 273 -39.27 3.44 -21.14
N GLU A 274 -38.98 2.34 -21.86
CA GLU A 274 -37.75 1.57 -21.67
C GLU A 274 -36.52 2.47 -21.84
N ILE A 275 -35.74 2.62 -20.78
CA ILE A 275 -34.58 3.52 -20.77
C ILE A 275 -33.46 2.92 -21.64
N PRO A 276 -32.94 3.65 -22.63
CA PRO A 276 -31.76 3.20 -23.40
C PRO A 276 -30.56 2.99 -22.46
N SER A 277 -29.99 1.78 -22.47
CA SER A 277 -28.85 1.41 -21.63
C SER A 277 -27.84 0.59 -22.43
N LEU A 278 -26.56 0.86 -22.22
CA LEU A 278 -25.46 0.09 -22.78
C LEU A 278 -25.25 -1.21 -22.00
N GLU A 279 -25.05 -2.33 -22.72
CA GLU A 279 -24.54 -3.56 -22.13
C GLU A 279 -23.03 -3.43 -21.87
N ILE A 280 -22.62 -3.48 -20.60
CA ILE A 280 -21.22 -3.40 -20.20
C ILE A 280 -20.69 -4.83 -19.97
N THR A 281 -19.92 -5.34 -20.92
CA THR A 281 -19.26 -6.65 -20.81
C THR A 281 -17.77 -6.53 -21.15
N ASN A 282 -16.96 -7.45 -20.60
CA ASN A 282 -15.52 -7.49 -20.85
C ASN A 282 -15.15 -7.75 -22.33
N GLN A 283 -16.09 -8.27 -23.14
CA GLN A 283 -15.83 -8.63 -24.55
C GLN A 283 -16.14 -7.50 -25.53
N ASN A 284 -17.09 -6.62 -25.19
CA ASN A 284 -17.62 -5.62 -26.13
C ASN A 284 -17.06 -4.20 -25.93
N LEU A 285 -16.32 -3.95 -24.84
CA LEU A 285 -15.86 -2.61 -24.48
C LEU A 285 -14.33 -2.50 -24.50
N GLY A 286 -13.79 -1.84 -25.54
CA GLY A 286 -12.37 -1.50 -25.64
C GLY A 286 -12.01 -0.20 -24.91
N LEU A 287 -10.70 0.03 -24.70
CA LEU A 287 -10.19 1.19 -23.96
C LEU A 287 -10.62 2.55 -24.54
N ASN A 288 -10.72 2.64 -25.87
CA ASN A 288 -11.22 3.85 -26.56
C ASN A 288 -12.72 4.09 -26.35
N ALA A 289 -13.50 3.05 -26.07
CA ALA A 289 -14.90 3.21 -25.70
C ALA A 289 -15.03 3.74 -24.26
N VAL A 290 -14.19 3.24 -23.34
CA VAL A 290 -14.11 3.73 -21.96
C VAL A 290 -13.70 5.20 -21.91
N ASN A 291 -12.67 5.61 -22.67
CA ASN A 291 -12.27 7.03 -22.80
C ASN A 291 -13.46 7.93 -23.19
N ARG A 292 -14.19 7.55 -24.26
CA ARG A 292 -15.38 8.31 -24.71
C ARG A 292 -16.47 8.39 -23.63
N MET A 293 -16.63 7.36 -22.80
CA MET A 293 -17.59 7.38 -21.70
C MET A 293 -17.17 8.33 -20.57
N PHE A 294 -15.88 8.44 -20.28
CA PHE A 294 -15.35 9.43 -19.35
C PHE A 294 -15.50 10.85 -19.90
N ASP A 295 -15.25 11.08 -21.19
CA ASP A 295 -15.47 12.39 -21.82
C ASP A 295 -16.94 12.84 -21.72
N LEU A 296 -17.88 11.95 -22.02
CA LEU A 296 -19.32 12.22 -21.88
C LEU A 296 -19.75 12.49 -20.43
N HIS A 297 -19.14 11.78 -19.48
CA HIS A 297 -19.35 12.01 -18.05
C HIS A 297 -18.81 13.37 -17.61
N ASN A 298 -17.60 13.73 -18.06
CA ASN A 298 -16.97 15.01 -17.76
C ASN A 298 -17.80 16.17 -18.32
N TYR A 299 -18.30 16.04 -19.55
CA TYR A 299 -19.17 17.05 -20.15
C TYR A 299 -20.51 17.15 -19.43
N ALA A 300 -21.09 16.03 -18.97
CA ALA A 300 -22.33 16.07 -18.20
C ALA A 300 -22.20 16.89 -16.91
N TRP A 301 -21.17 16.64 -16.10
CA TRP A 301 -20.94 17.38 -14.86
C TRP A 301 -20.55 18.85 -15.08
N ALA A 302 -19.72 19.12 -16.09
CA ALA A 302 -19.32 20.48 -16.41
C ALA A 302 -20.46 21.30 -17.03
N MET A 303 -21.34 20.70 -17.85
CA MET A 303 -22.52 21.37 -18.40
C MET A 303 -23.51 21.81 -17.33
N VAL A 304 -23.68 21.01 -16.27
CA VAL A 304 -24.54 21.37 -15.13
C VAL A 304 -23.83 22.30 -14.13
N GLN A 305 -22.59 22.70 -14.41
CA GLN A 305 -21.76 23.59 -13.57
C GLN A 305 -21.42 23.03 -12.18
N ALA A 306 -21.38 21.70 -12.05
CA ALA A 306 -21.03 21.06 -10.79
C ALA A 306 -19.52 21.12 -10.46
N CYS A 307 -18.66 21.11 -11.48
CA CYS A 307 -17.22 21.07 -11.35
C CYS A 307 -16.54 21.59 -12.64
N HIS A 308 -15.33 22.13 -12.51
CA HIS A 308 -14.55 22.61 -13.64
C HIS A 308 -14.05 21.45 -14.53
N LEU A 309 -14.22 21.58 -15.85
CA LEU A 309 -13.89 20.52 -16.83
C LEU A 309 -12.45 20.01 -16.73
N HIS A 310 -11.49 20.89 -16.42
CA HIS A 310 -10.10 20.52 -16.21
C HIS A 310 -9.92 19.48 -15.08
N ARG A 311 -10.60 19.64 -13.93
CA ARG A 311 -10.48 18.72 -12.78
C ARG A 311 -11.02 17.33 -13.13
N LEU A 312 -12.16 17.29 -13.81
CA LEU A 312 -12.77 16.05 -14.31
C LEU A 312 -11.87 15.33 -15.33
N ARG A 313 -11.21 16.08 -16.23
CA ARG A 313 -10.21 15.53 -17.16
C ARG A 313 -8.97 15.03 -16.44
N SER A 314 -8.46 15.74 -15.44
CA SER A 314 -7.31 15.26 -14.64
C SER A 314 -7.61 13.94 -13.94
N TYR A 315 -8.81 13.80 -13.35
CA TYR A 315 -9.28 12.53 -12.78
C TYR A 315 -9.35 11.43 -13.84
N SER A 316 -9.98 11.72 -14.99
CA SER A 316 -10.14 10.76 -16.08
C SER A 316 -8.79 10.30 -16.66
N LEU A 317 -7.85 11.22 -16.88
CA LEU A 317 -6.50 10.92 -17.36
C LEU A 317 -5.74 10.04 -16.36
N LYS A 318 -5.80 10.36 -15.06
CA LYS A 318 -5.17 9.54 -14.03
C LYS A 318 -5.79 8.14 -13.96
N PHE A 319 -7.11 8.04 -14.02
CA PHE A 319 -7.84 6.75 -14.06
C PHE A 319 -7.41 5.92 -15.28
N MET A 320 -7.41 6.53 -16.47
CA MET A 320 -7.06 5.85 -17.72
C MET A 320 -5.59 5.45 -17.77
N SER A 321 -4.68 6.23 -17.15
CA SER A 321 -3.26 5.88 -17.07
C SER A 321 -3.00 4.52 -16.43
N PHE A 322 -3.83 4.11 -15.46
CA PHE A 322 -3.74 2.79 -14.83
C PHE A 322 -4.32 1.67 -15.70
N LEU A 323 -5.35 1.96 -16.50
CA LEU A 323 -5.95 0.98 -17.42
C LEU A 323 -5.13 0.78 -18.70
N SER A 324 -4.39 1.79 -19.14
CA SER A 324 -3.58 1.75 -20.36
C SER A 324 -2.18 1.15 -20.16
N VAL A 325 -1.83 0.71 -18.96
CA VAL A 325 -0.50 0.14 -18.67
C VAL A 325 -0.30 -1.13 -19.48
N ARG A 326 0.68 -1.10 -20.39
CA ARG A 326 1.14 -2.31 -21.09
C ARG A 326 1.97 -3.15 -20.11
N LEU A 327 1.43 -4.29 -19.73
CA LEU A 327 2.12 -5.25 -18.87
C LEU A 327 2.79 -6.31 -19.72
N ASP A 328 4.01 -6.67 -19.35
CA ASP A 328 4.78 -7.70 -20.02
C ASP A 328 4.06 -9.06 -19.93
N ALA A 329 4.09 -9.84 -21.02
CA ALA A 329 3.44 -11.14 -21.11
C ALA A 329 3.98 -12.12 -20.06
N GLU A 330 5.27 -12.00 -19.71
CA GLU A 330 5.98 -12.83 -18.73
C GLU A 330 5.69 -12.45 -17.26
N SER A 331 5.13 -11.26 -17.01
CA SER A 331 4.88 -10.76 -15.64
C SER A 331 3.84 -11.59 -14.86
N GLY A 332 3.07 -12.44 -15.54
CA GLY A 332 1.93 -13.15 -14.94
C GLY A 332 0.78 -12.24 -14.50
N LEU A 333 0.88 -10.93 -14.74
CA LEU A 333 -0.11 -9.92 -14.40
C LEU A 333 -0.94 -9.53 -15.63
N ARG A 334 -2.17 -9.09 -15.40
CA ARG A 334 -3.09 -8.52 -16.38
C ARG A 334 -3.59 -7.17 -15.88
N ALA A 335 -3.97 -6.30 -16.81
CA ALA A 335 -4.68 -5.08 -16.46
C ALA A 335 -6.04 -5.42 -15.81
N PRO A 336 -6.60 -4.51 -15.00
CA PRO A 336 -7.98 -4.64 -14.54
C PRO A 336 -8.94 -4.84 -15.71
N SER A 337 -9.90 -5.73 -15.55
CA SER A 337 -10.98 -5.94 -16.50
C SER A 337 -11.95 -4.75 -16.47
N ILE A 338 -12.81 -4.65 -17.49
CA ILE A 338 -13.78 -3.56 -17.61
C ILE A 338 -14.74 -3.52 -16.42
N LEU A 339 -15.16 -4.69 -15.92
CA LEU A 339 -16.02 -4.79 -14.73
C LEU A 339 -15.29 -4.37 -13.44
N GLU A 340 -14.02 -4.75 -13.29
CA GLU A 340 -13.19 -4.30 -12.16
C GLU A 340 -12.96 -2.78 -12.21
N ALA A 341 -12.75 -2.22 -13.40
CA ALA A 341 -12.64 -0.77 -13.60
C ALA A 341 -13.96 -0.04 -13.27
N GLN A 342 -15.09 -0.58 -13.70
CA GLN A 342 -16.42 -0.03 -13.37
C GLN A 342 -16.67 -0.03 -11.86
N HIS A 343 -16.29 -1.11 -11.16
CA HIS A 343 -16.39 -1.18 -9.71
C HIS A 343 -15.50 -0.13 -9.05
N ALA A 344 -14.24 -0.01 -9.49
CA ALA A 344 -13.31 0.99 -8.96
C ALA A 344 -13.85 2.41 -9.13
N ASP A 345 -14.38 2.77 -10.30
CA ASP A 345 -15.01 4.08 -10.54
C ASP A 345 -16.21 4.31 -9.62
N LYS A 346 -17.08 3.30 -9.43
CA LYS A 346 -18.21 3.38 -8.48
C LYS A 346 -17.76 3.62 -7.05
N HIS A 347 -16.74 2.90 -6.60
CA HIS A 347 -16.22 3.01 -5.24
C HIS A 347 -15.62 4.39 -4.97
N ILE A 348 -14.84 4.92 -5.91
CA ILE A 348 -14.20 6.22 -5.76
C ILE A 348 -15.23 7.34 -5.76
N TRP A 349 -16.23 7.28 -6.64
CA TRP A 349 -17.32 8.27 -6.63
C TRP A 349 -18.19 8.20 -5.37
N HIS A 350 -18.29 7.05 -4.71
CA HIS A 350 -18.95 6.96 -3.41
C HIS A 350 -18.17 7.74 -2.33
N GLN A 351 -16.84 7.60 -2.30
CA GLN A 351 -16.01 8.35 -1.36
C GLN A 351 -15.92 9.85 -1.70
N ILE A 352 -15.95 10.22 -2.98
CA ILE A 352 -16.06 11.62 -3.41
C ILE A 352 -17.38 12.22 -2.91
N ALA A 353 -18.49 11.48 -3.05
CA ALA A 353 -19.79 11.91 -2.56
C ALA A 353 -19.78 12.11 -1.05
N GLU A 354 -19.22 11.17 -0.28
CA GLU A 354 -19.09 11.25 1.19
C GLU A 354 -18.28 12.49 1.62
N LEU A 355 -17.22 12.84 0.91
CA LEU A 355 -16.48 14.08 1.19
C LEU A 355 -17.34 15.32 0.93
N CYS A 356 -18.10 15.34 -0.17
CA CYS A 356 -18.94 16.46 -0.55
C CYS A 356 -20.20 16.61 0.33
N GLU A 357 -20.52 15.65 1.19
CA GLU A 357 -21.57 15.79 2.22
C GLU A 357 -21.16 16.81 3.29
N SER A 358 -19.85 17.00 3.49
CA SER A 358 -19.34 18.04 4.38
C SER A 358 -19.36 19.40 3.69
N PRO A 359 -19.90 20.46 4.32
CA PRO A 359 -20.07 21.78 3.69
C PRO A 359 -18.76 22.50 3.34
N GLU A 360 -17.62 22.02 3.86
CA GLU A 360 -16.29 22.55 3.58
C GLU A 360 -15.68 22.06 2.26
N TRP A 361 -16.26 21.02 1.64
CA TRP A 361 -15.71 20.39 0.43
C TRP A 361 -16.56 20.69 -0.80
N THR A 362 -15.95 21.31 -1.81
CA THR A 362 -16.55 21.38 -3.14
C THR A 362 -16.23 20.11 -3.94
N LEU A 363 -17.01 19.82 -4.99
CA LEU A 363 -16.71 18.71 -5.90
C LEU A 363 -15.34 18.88 -6.57
N ASP A 364 -14.92 20.11 -6.86
CA ASP A 364 -13.60 20.42 -7.40
C ASP A 364 -12.48 20.04 -6.42
N ASP A 365 -12.64 20.34 -5.13
CA ASP A 365 -11.67 20.00 -4.08
C ASP A 365 -11.59 18.50 -3.85
N ALA A 366 -12.75 17.82 -3.81
CA ALA A 366 -12.82 16.37 -3.63
C ALA A 366 -12.18 15.63 -4.81
N LEU A 367 -12.43 16.05 -6.05
CA LEU A 367 -11.78 15.47 -7.23
C LEU A 367 -10.27 15.75 -7.24
N LEU A 368 -9.83 16.92 -6.79
CA LEU A 368 -8.42 17.25 -6.68
C LEU A 368 -7.71 16.34 -5.66
N GLU A 369 -8.32 16.13 -4.50
CA GLU A 369 -7.83 15.27 -3.43
C GLU A 369 -7.61 13.83 -3.94
N PHE A 370 -8.58 13.25 -4.64
CA PHE A 370 -8.44 11.91 -5.24
C PHE A 370 -7.45 11.85 -6.42
N THR A 371 -7.24 12.97 -7.11
CA THR A 371 -6.33 13.05 -8.25
C THR A 371 -4.89 13.32 -7.83
N GLN A 372 -4.61 14.05 -6.75
CA GLN A 372 -3.25 14.45 -6.38
C GLN A 372 -2.77 13.85 -5.06
N ASN A 373 -3.62 13.82 -4.03
CA ASN A 373 -3.19 13.55 -2.65
C ASN A 373 -3.42 12.10 -2.25
N ARG A 374 -4.51 11.48 -2.73
CA ARG A 374 -4.90 10.11 -2.38
C ARG A 374 -4.41 9.05 -3.37
N GLY A 375 -4.11 7.87 -2.83
CA GLY A 375 -3.61 6.71 -3.55
C GLY A 375 -4.67 5.70 -3.98
N ASP A 376 -5.96 5.94 -3.68
CA ASP A 376 -7.07 5.01 -3.86
C ASP A 376 -7.21 4.53 -5.31
N LEU A 377 -7.07 5.44 -6.29
CA LEU A 377 -7.06 5.09 -7.72
C LEU A 377 -5.99 4.05 -8.06
N ALA A 378 -4.78 4.22 -7.53
CA ALA A 378 -3.68 3.29 -7.76
C ALA A 378 -3.91 1.94 -7.06
N ALA A 379 -4.53 1.95 -5.88
CA ALA A 379 -4.82 0.73 -5.11
C ALA A 379 -5.93 -0.13 -5.75
N LEU A 380 -7.00 0.51 -6.23
CA LEU A 380 -8.15 -0.20 -6.81
C LEU A 380 -7.88 -0.70 -8.23
N LEU A 381 -7.12 0.07 -9.03
CA LEU A 381 -6.78 -0.23 -10.43
C LEU A 381 -5.40 -0.89 -10.61
N GLN A 382 -4.83 -1.47 -9.56
CA GLN A 382 -3.55 -2.17 -9.67
C GLN A 382 -3.65 -3.43 -10.58
N PRO A 383 -2.56 -3.80 -11.29
CA PRO A 383 -2.48 -5.04 -12.05
C PRO A 383 -2.88 -6.28 -11.23
N ARG A 384 -3.64 -7.19 -11.84
CA ARG A 384 -4.15 -8.42 -11.20
C ARG A 384 -3.42 -9.66 -11.73
N PRO A 385 -3.25 -10.74 -10.95
CA PRO A 385 -2.73 -12.00 -11.45
C PRO A 385 -3.61 -12.60 -12.57
N LYS A 386 -3.00 -13.17 -13.60
CA LYS A 386 -3.69 -13.99 -14.60
C LYS A 386 -4.09 -15.31 -13.94
N LEU A 387 -5.40 -15.50 -13.69
CA LEU A 387 -5.93 -16.79 -13.24
C LEU A 387 -5.92 -17.77 -14.41
N THR A 388 -5.14 -18.85 -14.29
CA THR A 388 -5.23 -20.00 -15.20
C THR A 388 -6.57 -20.69 -14.95
N LYS A 389 -7.45 -20.74 -15.96
CA LYS A 389 -8.69 -21.52 -15.87
C LYS A 389 -8.34 -22.99 -15.55
N PRO A 390 -8.96 -23.63 -14.55
CA PRO A 390 -8.89 -25.07 -14.40
C PRO A 390 -9.44 -25.71 -15.67
N THR A 391 -8.68 -26.62 -16.26
CA THR A 391 -9.15 -27.49 -17.33
C THR A 391 -10.34 -28.30 -16.78
N PRO A 392 -11.54 -28.25 -17.41
CA PRO A 392 -12.63 -29.11 -16.97
C PRO A 392 -12.25 -30.58 -17.22
N PRO A 393 -12.74 -31.52 -16.39
CA PRO A 393 -12.44 -32.94 -16.57
C PRO A 393 -13.02 -33.45 -17.90
N PRO A 394 -12.35 -34.39 -18.59
CA PRO A 394 -12.84 -34.92 -19.86
C PRO A 394 -14.06 -35.81 -19.62
N SER A 395 -15.21 -35.46 -20.20
CA SER A 395 -16.37 -36.33 -20.30
C SER A 395 -16.11 -37.43 -21.34
N ASN A 396 -16.35 -38.68 -20.96
CA ASN A 396 -16.24 -39.87 -21.79
C ASN A 396 -17.25 -39.89 -22.98
N THR A 397 -16.72 -40.24 -24.16
CA THR A 397 -17.30 -40.95 -25.34
C THR A 397 -18.34 -40.25 -26.26
N PRO A 398 -18.56 -40.73 -27.51
CA PRO A 398 -17.60 -40.93 -28.62
C PRO A 398 -18.02 -40.23 -29.94
N PHE A 399 -17.07 -40.17 -30.89
CA PHE A 399 -17.14 -39.61 -32.26
C PHE A 399 -18.39 -39.94 -33.11
N LYS A 400 -18.87 -38.96 -33.91
CA LYS A 400 -19.04 -39.04 -35.38
C LYS A 400 -19.25 -37.64 -36.00
N GLY A 401 -18.60 -37.38 -37.14
CA GLY A 401 -18.39 -36.03 -37.69
C GLY A 401 -19.39 -35.53 -38.74
N GLY A 402 -19.05 -34.39 -39.35
CA GLY A 402 -19.66 -33.90 -40.59
C GLY A 402 -20.13 -32.43 -40.57
N LYS A 403 -19.36 -31.58 -41.25
CA LYS A 403 -19.64 -30.28 -41.92
C LYS A 403 -21.01 -29.55 -41.75
N ALA A 404 -20.84 -28.24 -41.46
CA ALA A 404 -21.43 -27.05 -42.12
C ALA A 404 -22.84 -26.51 -41.76
N ALA A 405 -22.82 -25.18 -41.60
CA ALA A 405 -23.83 -24.16 -41.94
C ALA A 405 -24.94 -23.77 -40.94
N LYS A 406 -25.10 -22.44 -40.88
CA LYS A 406 -26.04 -21.58 -40.12
C LYS A 406 -27.50 -22.03 -40.22
N SER A 407 -28.26 -21.90 -39.13
CA SER A 407 -29.45 -21.01 -39.05
C SER A 407 -30.18 -21.10 -37.70
N SER A 408 -30.91 -20.02 -37.45
CA SER A 408 -31.86 -19.63 -36.39
C SER A 408 -32.74 -20.69 -35.70
N GLY A 409 -33.09 -20.39 -34.44
CA GLY A 409 -34.49 -20.37 -33.98
C GLY A 409 -34.93 -21.39 -32.91
N ALA A 410 -35.42 -20.83 -31.80
CA ALA A 410 -36.45 -21.34 -30.88
C ALA A 410 -36.10 -22.40 -29.80
N THR A 411 -36.63 -22.07 -28.61
CA THR A 411 -36.62 -22.63 -27.24
C THR A 411 -37.12 -24.08 -27.08
N PRO A 412 -36.76 -24.75 -25.96
CA PRO A 412 -37.73 -24.84 -24.85
C PRO A 412 -37.13 -24.64 -23.45
N GLN A 413 -37.94 -24.02 -22.58
CA GLN A 413 -37.83 -24.09 -21.13
C GLN A 413 -37.73 -25.54 -20.66
N GLN A 414 -36.69 -25.84 -19.88
CA GLN A 414 -36.72 -26.91 -18.90
C GLN A 414 -36.23 -26.33 -17.57
N ASP A 415 -37.17 -26.29 -16.64
CA ASP A 415 -36.96 -26.04 -15.23
C ASP A 415 -35.89 -27.01 -14.69
N ALA A 416 -34.72 -26.46 -14.37
CA ALA A 416 -33.73 -27.13 -13.54
C ALA A 416 -33.34 -26.15 -12.45
N THR A 417 -33.88 -26.41 -11.26
CA THR A 417 -33.47 -25.84 -9.98
C THR A 417 -31.96 -25.77 -9.92
N VAL A 418 -31.43 -24.54 -9.92
CA VAL A 418 -30.04 -24.27 -9.59
C VAL A 418 -29.91 -24.55 -8.09
N GLU A 419 -29.44 -25.74 -7.75
CA GLU A 419 -28.78 -25.93 -6.46
C GLU A 419 -27.65 -24.89 -6.40
N GLU A 420 -27.78 -23.95 -5.47
CA GLU A 420 -26.67 -23.12 -5.02
C GLU A 420 -25.49 -24.05 -4.76
N ILE A 421 -24.42 -23.92 -5.55
CA ILE A 421 -23.11 -24.39 -5.11
C ILE A 421 -22.70 -23.41 -4.01
N THR A 422 -23.26 -23.58 -2.82
CA THR A 422 -22.62 -23.21 -1.58
C THR A 422 -21.26 -23.85 -1.65
N SER A 423 -20.22 -23.03 -1.81
CA SER A 423 -18.88 -23.42 -1.42
C SER A 423 -19.00 -23.91 0.02
N MET A 424 -18.94 -25.23 0.23
CA MET A 424 -18.81 -25.77 1.57
C MET A 424 -17.53 -25.17 2.16
N GLU A 425 -17.66 -24.14 2.99
CA GLU A 425 -16.60 -23.79 3.92
C GLU A 425 -16.26 -25.09 4.67
N PRO A 426 -14.97 -25.46 4.78
CA PRO A 426 -14.61 -26.61 5.60
C PRO A 426 -15.19 -26.37 6.99
N ALA A 427 -15.99 -27.33 7.48
CA ALA A 427 -16.63 -27.24 8.78
C ALA A 427 -15.60 -26.80 9.83
N ARG A 428 -15.91 -25.72 10.56
CA ARG A 428 -15.00 -25.20 11.58
C ARG A 428 -14.73 -26.31 12.60
N PRO A 429 -13.46 -26.56 12.98
CA PRO A 429 -13.15 -27.66 13.87
C PRO A 429 -13.76 -27.41 15.25
N ASP A 430 -14.30 -28.45 15.86
CA ASP A 430 -14.84 -28.38 17.22
C ASP A 430 -13.75 -27.96 18.22
N LEU A 431 -14.15 -27.19 19.22
CA LEU A 431 -13.28 -26.84 20.33
C LEU A 431 -12.91 -28.11 21.11
N SER A 432 -11.62 -28.28 21.40
CA SER A 432 -11.12 -29.46 22.08
C SER A 432 -10.25 -29.14 23.29
N VAL A 433 -10.13 -30.12 24.17
CA VAL A 433 -9.41 -30.03 25.44
C VAL A 433 -8.27 -31.04 25.43
N HIS A 434 -7.03 -30.54 25.53
CA HIS A 434 -5.82 -31.36 25.53
C HIS A 434 -5.19 -31.39 26.92
N TRP A 435 -4.92 -32.58 27.44
CA TRP A 435 -4.30 -32.80 28.75
C TRP A 435 -2.79 -33.05 28.70
N THR A 436 -2.24 -33.23 27.49
CA THR A 436 -0.82 -33.52 27.26
C THR A 436 -0.14 -32.36 26.56
N ASN A 437 0.99 -31.89 27.07
CA ASN A 437 1.71 -30.78 26.47
C ASN A 437 2.77 -31.24 25.46
N TRP A 438 3.38 -30.28 24.77
CA TRP A 438 4.51 -30.56 23.90
C TRP A 438 5.73 -30.97 24.73
N GLN A 439 6.59 -31.82 24.14
CA GLN A 439 7.76 -32.38 24.81
C GLN A 439 8.66 -31.31 25.44
N THR A 440 8.75 -30.13 24.83
CA THR A 440 9.52 -28.97 25.36
C THR A 440 9.07 -28.49 26.74
N ALA A 441 7.78 -28.62 27.08
CA ALA A 441 7.28 -28.25 28.40
C ALA A 441 7.38 -29.44 29.37
N GLU A 442 7.05 -30.65 28.91
CA GLU A 442 7.10 -31.87 29.75
C GLU A 442 8.53 -32.27 30.14
N SER A 443 9.54 -31.99 29.30
CA SER A 443 10.95 -32.30 29.60
C SER A 443 11.59 -31.34 30.60
N GLN A 444 10.97 -30.19 30.86
CA GLN A 444 11.46 -29.15 31.76
C GLN A 444 10.34 -28.70 32.72
N PRO A 445 9.85 -29.60 33.60
CA PRO A 445 8.67 -29.32 34.41
C PRO A 445 8.90 -28.23 35.46
N GLU A 446 10.12 -28.12 36.01
CA GLU A 446 10.47 -27.09 37.00
C GLU A 446 10.45 -25.69 36.37
N LEU A 447 11.10 -25.51 35.21
CA LEU A 447 11.08 -24.26 34.47
C LEU A 447 9.66 -23.88 34.00
N THR A 448 8.87 -24.88 33.57
CA THR A 448 7.47 -24.64 33.19
C THR A 448 6.68 -24.13 34.38
N GLU A 449 6.84 -24.73 35.56
CA GLU A 449 6.17 -24.32 36.78
C GLU A 449 6.59 -22.92 37.23
N GLU A 450 7.89 -22.60 37.17
CA GLU A 450 8.42 -21.26 37.46
C GLU A 450 7.77 -20.19 36.57
N LEU A 451 7.73 -20.42 35.25
CA LEU A 451 7.14 -19.48 34.30
C LEU A 451 5.61 -19.35 34.47
N VAL A 452 4.92 -20.46 34.78
CA VAL A 452 3.46 -20.44 35.06
C VAL A 452 3.19 -19.61 36.32
N GLN A 453 3.97 -19.82 37.37
CA GLN A 453 3.87 -19.08 38.62
C GLN A 453 4.15 -17.59 38.42
N GLU A 454 5.16 -17.24 37.62
CA GLU A 454 5.47 -15.85 37.25
C GLU A 454 4.28 -15.16 36.54
N GLU A 455 3.58 -15.86 35.64
CA GLU A 455 2.40 -15.29 34.96
C GLU A 455 1.16 -15.19 35.88
N ILE A 456 1.04 -16.06 36.89
CA ILE A 456 0.00 -15.96 37.93
C ILE A 456 0.26 -14.75 38.82
N GLU A 457 1.49 -14.55 39.28
CA GLU A 457 1.89 -13.42 40.13
C GLU A 457 1.69 -12.07 39.43
N LYS A 458 1.93 -12.02 38.11
CA LYS A 458 1.64 -10.84 37.28
C LYS A 458 0.14 -10.63 37.02
N GLY A 459 -0.71 -11.57 37.44
CA GLY A 459 -2.16 -11.52 37.26
C GLY A 459 -2.64 -11.80 35.83
N TRP A 460 -1.78 -12.33 34.95
CA TRP A 460 -2.12 -12.65 33.57
C TRP A 460 -2.83 -13.98 33.42
N LEU A 461 -2.58 -14.90 34.35
CA LEU A 461 -3.08 -16.27 34.34
C LEU A 461 -3.96 -16.55 35.57
N ILE A 462 -4.95 -17.42 35.40
CA ILE A 462 -5.79 -17.95 36.49
C ILE A 462 -5.52 -19.44 36.60
N CYS A 463 -5.15 -19.91 37.78
CA CYS A 463 -5.28 -21.33 38.13
C CYS A 463 -6.76 -21.58 38.46
N PHE A 464 -7.45 -22.34 37.62
CA PHE A 464 -8.86 -22.61 37.79
C PHE A 464 -9.07 -23.62 38.94
N PRO A 465 -9.89 -23.31 39.96
CA PRO A 465 -10.00 -24.14 41.16
C PRO A 465 -10.87 -25.41 40.97
N GLY A 466 -11.62 -25.50 39.87
CA GLY A 466 -12.53 -26.62 39.57
C GLY A 466 -12.02 -27.57 38.47
N ASN A 467 -12.87 -28.52 38.10
CA ASN A 467 -12.64 -29.44 36.99
C ASN A 467 -13.16 -28.85 35.65
N LEU A 468 -13.06 -29.63 34.57
CA LEU A 468 -13.49 -29.18 33.25
C LEU A 468 -15.00 -28.85 33.15
N GLU A 469 -15.85 -29.59 33.87
CA GLU A 469 -17.30 -29.35 33.86
C GLU A 469 -17.65 -28.06 34.62
N ASP A 470 -16.91 -27.76 35.69
CA ASP A 470 -16.99 -26.46 36.37
C ASP A 470 -16.60 -25.31 35.43
N ALA A 471 -15.54 -25.48 34.65
CA ALA A 471 -15.10 -24.48 33.66
C ALA A 471 -16.13 -24.28 32.54
N LYS A 472 -16.76 -25.35 32.05
CA LYS A 472 -17.84 -25.26 31.05
C LYS A 472 -19.08 -24.54 31.58
N ARG A 473 -19.36 -24.66 32.89
CA ARG A 473 -20.44 -23.91 33.54
C ARG A 473 -20.10 -22.43 33.72
N GLU A 474 -18.85 -22.11 34.01
CA GLU A 474 -18.41 -20.72 34.19
C GLU A 474 -18.30 -19.96 32.86
N TYR A 475 -17.86 -20.61 31.78
CA TYR A 475 -17.64 -19.97 30.48
C TYR A 475 -18.71 -20.35 29.44
N PRO A 476 -19.71 -19.49 29.17
CA PRO A 476 -20.87 -19.82 28.35
C PRO A 476 -20.55 -20.02 26.86
N LEU A 477 -19.41 -19.51 26.39
CA LEU A 477 -18.95 -19.66 25.00
C LEU A 477 -18.18 -20.96 24.76
N GLY A 478 -18.00 -21.78 25.79
CA GLY A 478 -17.27 -23.04 25.74
C GLY A 478 -15.85 -22.96 26.30
N VAL A 479 -15.21 -24.13 26.36
CA VAL A 479 -13.87 -24.32 26.90
C VAL A 479 -12.96 -24.95 25.87
N ALA A 480 -11.79 -24.34 25.65
CA ALA A 480 -10.76 -24.85 24.77
C ALA A 480 -9.40 -24.82 25.50
N VAL A 481 -8.71 -25.97 25.48
CA VAL A 481 -7.44 -26.16 26.20
C VAL A 481 -6.39 -26.61 25.20
N GLY A 482 -5.44 -25.72 24.91
CA GLY A 482 -4.33 -25.97 23.99
C GLY A 482 -3.16 -26.69 24.65
N LYS A 483 -2.17 -27.06 23.83
CA LYS A 483 -0.95 -27.72 24.30
C LYS A 483 0.14 -26.70 24.63
N LEU A 484 0.68 -26.75 25.85
CA LEU A 484 1.74 -25.87 26.30
C LEU A 484 3.09 -26.26 25.67
N SER A 485 3.93 -25.27 25.39
CA SER A 485 5.32 -25.41 24.96
C SER A 485 6.17 -24.30 25.59
N ILE A 486 7.47 -24.56 25.73
CA ILE A 486 8.45 -23.55 26.09
C ILE A 486 9.21 -23.18 24.82
N ALA A 487 9.14 -21.91 24.43
CA ALA A 487 9.97 -21.35 23.38
C ALA A 487 11.30 -20.88 23.97
N THR A 488 12.41 -21.50 23.52
CA THR A 488 13.77 -21.13 23.90
C THR A 488 14.50 -20.45 22.73
N SER A 489 15.40 -19.52 23.03
CA SER A 489 16.33 -18.99 22.02
C SER A 489 17.66 -18.59 22.66
N ASP A 490 18.75 -18.62 21.88
CA ASP A 490 20.11 -18.31 22.36
C ASP A 490 20.28 -16.86 22.87
N THR A 491 19.29 -16.00 22.60
CA THR A 491 19.35 -14.55 22.81
C THR A 491 18.20 -14.00 23.65
N ARG A 492 17.19 -14.81 24.00
CA ARG A 492 16.00 -14.36 24.72
C ARG A 492 15.69 -15.34 25.86
N PRO A 493 15.14 -14.84 26.97
CA PRO A 493 14.69 -15.72 28.05
C PRO A 493 13.58 -16.66 27.55
N PRO A 494 13.46 -17.87 28.12
CA PRO A 494 12.42 -18.83 27.78
C PRO A 494 11.03 -18.25 28.04
N ARG A 495 10.04 -18.66 27.24
CA ARG A 495 8.66 -18.13 27.34
C ARG A 495 7.63 -19.23 27.14
N LEU A 496 6.52 -19.12 27.86
CA LEU A 496 5.35 -19.96 27.63
C LEU A 496 4.69 -19.60 26.30
N VAL A 497 4.41 -20.62 25.50
CA VAL A 497 3.63 -20.54 24.27
C VAL A 497 2.61 -21.66 24.28
N VAL A 498 1.34 -21.34 24.05
CA VAL A 498 0.29 -22.35 23.95
C VAL A 498 -0.10 -22.49 22.49
N ASP A 499 -0.13 -23.73 22.01
CA ASP A 499 -0.66 -24.03 20.68
C ASP A 499 -2.19 -24.07 20.74
N PHE A 500 -2.81 -22.99 20.28
CA PHE A 500 -4.26 -22.85 20.16
C PHE A 500 -4.82 -23.37 18.83
N THR A 501 -3.96 -23.93 17.98
CA THR A 501 -4.36 -24.53 16.69
C THR A 501 -4.97 -25.90 16.93
N VAL A 502 -4.37 -26.69 17.82
CA VAL A 502 -4.84 -28.04 18.21
C VAL A 502 -6.15 -28.02 18.99
N SER A 503 -6.43 -26.95 19.75
CA SER A 503 -7.69 -26.77 20.48
C SER A 503 -8.84 -26.26 19.60
N GLY A 504 -8.58 -25.99 18.32
CA GLY A 504 -9.56 -25.40 17.39
C GLY A 504 -9.74 -23.89 17.53
N THR A 505 -9.17 -23.25 18.56
CA THR A 505 -9.35 -21.83 18.88
C THR A 505 -8.84 -20.90 17.77
N ASN A 506 -7.65 -21.15 17.22
CA ASN A 506 -7.10 -20.33 16.14
C ASN A 506 -7.90 -20.46 14.82
N HIS A 507 -8.44 -21.65 14.53
CA HIS A 507 -9.24 -21.91 13.33
C HIS A 507 -10.63 -21.26 13.41
N ASN A 508 -11.19 -21.16 14.61
CA ASN A 508 -12.47 -20.52 14.87
C ASN A 508 -12.38 -18.99 15.03
N CYS A 509 -11.18 -18.42 14.96
CA CYS A 509 -10.96 -16.99 15.12
C CYS A 509 -11.03 -16.27 13.77
N ASP A 510 -12.00 -15.37 13.65
CA ASP A 510 -12.09 -14.46 12.51
C ASP A 510 -11.31 -13.16 12.78
N ILE A 511 -10.52 -12.72 11.81
CA ILE A 511 -9.74 -11.48 11.88
C ILE A 511 -10.08 -10.65 10.64
N PRO A 512 -10.80 -9.52 10.80
CA PRO A 512 -11.36 -8.78 9.68
C PRO A 512 -10.33 -7.99 8.88
N GLU A 513 -9.18 -7.65 9.49
CA GLU A 513 -8.16 -6.79 8.90
C GLU A 513 -6.74 -7.15 9.36
N HIS A 514 -5.74 -6.85 8.52
CA HIS A 514 -4.33 -7.04 8.84
C HIS A 514 -3.59 -5.71 8.88
N GLN A 515 -2.79 -5.49 9.93
CA GLN A 515 -1.94 -4.30 10.02
C GLN A 515 -0.79 -4.40 9.02
N GLN A 516 -0.57 -3.34 8.25
CA GLN A 516 0.65 -3.16 7.47
C GLN A 516 1.77 -2.65 8.39
N LEU A 517 2.81 -3.45 8.58
CA LEU A 517 3.95 -3.08 9.41
C LEU A 517 4.91 -2.17 8.63
N PRO A 518 5.46 -1.11 9.27
CA PRO A 518 6.45 -0.24 8.64
C PRO A 518 7.74 -1.00 8.38
N SER A 519 8.37 -0.70 7.24
CA SER A 519 9.63 -1.29 6.82
C SER A 519 10.78 -0.29 6.94
N ALA A 520 12.01 -0.78 6.83
CA ALA A 520 13.18 0.11 6.75
C ALA A 520 13.10 1.08 5.56
N LYS A 521 12.43 0.66 4.47
CA LYS A 521 12.19 1.51 3.29
C LYS A 521 11.29 2.71 3.62
N ASP A 522 10.35 2.54 4.53
CA ASP A 522 9.44 3.63 4.93
C ASP A 522 10.17 4.66 5.80
N VAL A 523 11.13 4.22 6.62
CA VAL A 523 12.05 5.12 7.33
C VAL A 523 12.91 5.90 6.34
N VAL A 524 13.51 5.22 5.36
CA VAL A 524 14.32 5.86 4.30
C VAL A 524 13.51 6.91 3.53
N ARG A 525 12.25 6.63 3.19
CA ARG A 525 11.34 7.57 2.49
C ARG A 525 11.01 8.82 3.30
N SER A 526 11.14 8.76 4.63
CA SER A 526 10.92 9.92 5.49
C SER A 526 12.13 10.86 5.60
N PHE A 527 13.24 10.54 4.92
CA PHE A 527 14.49 11.30 4.97
C PHE A 527 14.76 12.03 3.63
N PRO A 528 15.08 13.34 3.63
CA PRO A 528 15.09 14.26 4.77
C PRO A 528 13.67 14.51 5.31
N LEU A 529 13.56 14.74 6.61
CA LEU A 529 12.29 14.92 7.29
C LEU A 529 11.57 16.17 6.76
N ARG A 530 10.52 15.97 5.96
CA ARG A 530 9.70 17.04 5.34
C ARG A 530 10.52 18.09 4.58
N GLY A 531 11.67 17.71 4.02
CA GLY A 531 12.53 18.64 3.27
C GLY A 531 13.43 19.54 4.13
N HIS A 532 13.48 19.35 5.45
CA HIS A 532 14.44 20.04 6.31
C HIS A 532 15.85 19.45 6.14
N ASN A 533 16.85 20.33 6.04
CA ASN A 533 18.28 19.97 5.98
C ASN A 533 18.96 19.98 7.35
N GLU A 534 18.19 20.05 8.43
CA GLU A 534 18.74 20.05 9.78
C GLU A 534 19.16 18.67 10.25
N GLU A 535 20.04 18.63 11.27
CA GLU A 535 20.50 17.37 11.84
C GLU A 535 19.35 16.64 12.54
N LEU A 536 19.16 15.38 12.16
CA LEU A 536 18.12 14.52 12.71
C LEU A 536 18.71 13.55 13.74
N GLY A 537 17.89 13.19 14.72
CA GLY A 537 18.12 12.09 15.65
C GLY A 537 16.90 11.18 15.72
N ALA A 538 17.03 10.10 16.47
CA ALA A 538 15.92 9.20 16.73
C ALA A 538 15.86 8.72 18.18
N MET A 539 14.65 8.35 18.59
CA MET A 539 14.35 7.66 19.83
C MET A 539 13.71 6.30 19.53
N GLY A 540 14.30 5.22 20.03
CA GLY A 540 13.74 3.87 20.00
C GLY A 540 13.10 3.50 21.34
N LEU A 541 11.88 2.95 21.34
CA LEU A 541 11.19 2.46 22.54
C LEU A 541 10.60 1.06 22.30
N ASP A 542 10.82 0.13 23.23
CA ASP A 542 10.30 -1.25 23.19
C ASP A 542 9.25 -1.43 24.29
N VAL A 543 8.05 -1.91 23.93
CA VAL A 543 6.97 -2.18 24.89
C VAL A 543 7.10 -3.59 25.48
N ARG A 544 7.15 -3.68 26.81
CA ARG A 544 7.22 -4.95 27.53
C ARG A 544 5.92 -5.73 27.42
N ALA A 545 6.03 -7.00 27.04
CA ALA A 545 4.92 -7.95 27.04
C ALA A 545 3.67 -7.41 26.33
N ALA A 546 3.87 -6.74 25.20
CA ALA A 546 2.86 -5.91 24.55
C ALA A 546 1.50 -6.60 24.33
N HIS A 547 1.50 -7.86 23.86
CA HIS A 547 0.27 -8.65 23.70
C HIS A 547 -0.50 -8.83 25.03
N LYS A 548 0.21 -9.03 26.13
CA LYS A 548 -0.37 -9.28 27.46
C LYS A 548 -0.99 -8.00 28.07
N LEU A 549 -0.87 -6.85 27.41
CA LEU A 549 -1.57 -5.61 27.79
C LEU A 549 -3.03 -5.61 27.33
N CYS A 550 -3.37 -6.44 26.34
CA CYS A 550 -4.74 -6.60 25.86
C CYS A 550 -5.50 -7.57 26.77
N VAL A 551 -6.50 -7.06 27.48
CA VAL A 551 -7.34 -7.85 28.41
C VAL A 551 -8.42 -8.59 27.64
N LEU A 552 -8.60 -9.87 27.96
CA LEU A 552 -9.67 -10.69 27.42
C LEU A 552 -10.96 -10.48 28.21
N HIS A 553 -12.05 -10.29 27.47
CA HIS A 553 -13.39 -10.29 28.02
C HIS A 553 -13.66 -11.60 28.77
N HIS A 554 -14.37 -11.53 29.90
CA HIS A 554 -14.55 -12.68 30.80
C HIS A 554 -15.16 -13.89 30.07
N SER A 555 -16.15 -13.68 29.20
CA SER A 555 -16.79 -14.76 28.42
C SER A 555 -15.85 -15.52 27.49
N HIS A 556 -14.75 -14.89 27.03
CA HIS A 556 -13.81 -15.49 26.08
C HIS A 556 -12.66 -16.24 26.77
N ARG A 557 -12.49 -16.11 28.09
CA ARG A 557 -11.34 -16.70 28.80
C ARG A 557 -11.32 -18.22 28.75
N GLY A 558 -12.49 -18.86 28.77
CA GLY A 558 -12.63 -20.31 28.62
C GLY A 558 -12.03 -20.86 27.32
N LEU A 559 -11.95 -20.03 26.27
CA LEU A 559 -11.39 -20.42 24.97
C LEU A 559 -9.86 -20.36 24.92
N VAL A 560 -9.21 -19.86 25.97
CA VAL A 560 -7.78 -19.54 25.98
C VAL A 560 -7.11 -20.21 27.19
N GLY A 561 -7.24 -21.53 27.26
CA GLY A 561 -6.70 -22.34 28.35
C GLY A 561 -5.56 -23.28 27.96
N PHE A 562 -4.86 -23.79 28.97
CA PHE A 562 -3.94 -24.94 28.88
C PHE A 562 -3.99 -25.75 30.19
N SER A 563 -3.49 -26.98 30.16
CA SER A 563 -3.41 -27.83 31.36
C SER A 563 -1.96 -28.13 31.72
N PHE A 564 -1.63 -28.14 33.01
CA PHE A 564 -0.31 -28.54 33.48
C PHE A 564 -0.41 -29.20 34.87
N LYS A 565 0.28 -30.34 35.07
CA LYS A 565 0.23 -31.16 36.30
C LYS A 565 -1.22 -31.43 36.79
N GLY A 566 -2.12 -31.74 35.88
CA GLY A 566 -3.53 -32.06 36.20
C GLY A 566 -4.39 -30.85 36.62
N ARG A 567 -3.87 -29.62 36.52
CA ARG A 567 -4.61 -28.37 36.78
C ARG A 567 -4.93 -27.63 35.49
N LEU A 568 -6.04 -26.91 35.49
CA LEU A 568 -6.48 -26.05 34.38
C LEU A 568 -6.05 -24.61 34.61
N TYR A 569 -5.54 -23.98 33.57
CA TYR A 569 -5.13 -22.58 33.59
C TYR A 569 -5.79 -21.82 32.43
N PHE A 570 -6.31 -20.63 32.72
CA PHE A 570 -6.95 -19.76 31.72
C PHE A 570 -6.35 -18.36 31.73
N TYR A 571 -6.10 -17.82 30.54
CA TYR A 571 -5.54 -16.47 30.41
C TYR A 571 -6.60 -15.38 30.61
N LYS A 572 -6.22 -14.33 31.35
CA LYS A 572 -6.97 -13.07 31.47
C LYS A 572 -6.64 -12.07 30.36
N VAL A 573 -5.52 -12.28 29.66
CA VAL A 573 -4.93 -11.36 28.69
C VAL A 573 -4.54 -12.13 27.43
N CYS A 574 -4.30 -11.44 26.31
CA CYS A 574 -3.92 -12.11 25.06
C CYS A 574 -2.55 -12.81 25.19
N PRO A 575 -2.47 -14.16 25.06
CA PRO A 575 -1.23 -14.91 25.26
C PRO A 575 -0.40 -15.05 23.98
N PHE A 576 0.80 -15.61 24.11
CA PHE A 576 1.57 -16.06 22.95
C PHE A 576 0.98 -17.35 22.37
N GLY A 577 0.96 -17.44 21.03
CA GLY A 577 0.43 -18.59 20.27
C GLY A 577 -1.00 -18.42 19.76
N ALA A 578 -1.74 -17.43 20.27
CA ALA A 578 -3.07 -17.09 19.78
C ALA A 578 -2.99 -16.11 18.59
N ARG A 579 -3.72 -16.41 17.51
CA ARG A 579 -3.71 -15.62 16.25
C ARG A 579 -4.17 -14.16 16.47
N PHE A 580 -5.14 -13.95 17.36
CA PHE A 580 -5.72 -12.63 17.65
C PHE A 580 -4.85 -11.73 18.52
N SER A 581 -3.83 -12.26 19.22
CA SER A 581 -3.04 -11.48 20.18
C SER A 581 -2.29 -10.33 19.52
N ALA A 582 -1.65 -10.59 18.38
CA ALA A 582 -0.97 -9.57 17.61
C ALA A 582 -1.95 -8.55 17.02
N TRP A 583 -3.16 -8.99 16.65
CA TRP A 583 -4.18 -8.12 16.06
C TRP A 583 -4.72 -7.10 17.08
N TRP A 584 -5.05 -7.53 18.30
CA TRP A 584 -5.50 -6.61 19.34
C TRP A 584 -4.40 -5.63 19.76
N TRP A 585 -3.16 -6.12 19.88
CA TRP A 585 -2.03 -5.24 20.14
C TRP A 585 -1.81 -4.24 19.01
N ALA A 586 -1.91 -4.65 17.75
CA ALA A 586 -1.80 -3.73 16.61
C ALA A 586 -2.77 -2.55 16.70
N ARG A 587 -4.02 -2.80 17.14
CA ARG A 587 -5.02 -1.73 17.34
C ARG A 587 -4.68 -0.82 18.51
N LEU A 588 -4.28 -1.39 19.65
CA LEU A 588 -3.89 -0.63 20.83
C LEU A 588 -2.62 0.19 20.59
N GLY A 589 -1.60 -0.42 20.00
CA GLY A 589 -0.37 0.22 19.58
C GLY A 589 -0.64 1.34 18.57
N SER A 590 -1.48 1.11 17.56
CA SER A 590 -1.86 2.17 16.60
C SER A 590 -2.62 3.32 17.25
N PHE A 591 -3.43 3.06 18.29
CA PHE A 591 -4.02 4.12 19.11
C PHE A 591 -2.94 4.96 19.80
N PHE A 592 -1.96 4.34 20.45
CA PHE A 592 -0.83 5.06 21.06
C PHE A 592 0.01 5.82 20.03
N THR A 593 0.31 5.23 18.87
CA THR A 593 1.03 5.92 17.78
C THR A 593 0.30 7.18 17.35
N ARG A 594 -1.02 7.12 17.13
CA ARG A 594 -1.84 8.28 16.75
C ARG A 594 -1.90 9.33 17.87
N LEU A 595 -2.02 8.88 19.13
CA LEU A 595 -2.01 9.77 20.28
C LEU A 595 -0.66 10.49 20.41
N ILE A 596 0.46 9.78 20.25
CA ILE A 596 1.80 10.38 20.28
C ILE A 596 1.97 11.37 19.12
N HIS A 597 1.52 11.05 17.91
CA HIS A 597 1.53 12.00 16.78
C HIS A 597 0.79 13.30 17.12
N GLN A 598 -0.43 13.18 17.67
CA GLN A 598 -1.24 14.33 18.09
C GLN A 598 -0.62 15.10 19.26
N PHE A 599 0.09 14.41 20.15
CA PHE A 599 0.72 15.01 21.32
C PHE A 599 2.00 15.78 20.98
N ILE A 600 2.83 15.25 20.07
CA ILE A 600 4.07 15.89 19.62
C ILE A 600 3.76 17.10 18.74
N TYR A 601 2.92 16.92 17.72
CA TYR A 601 2.38 17.94 16.81
C TYR A 601 3.37 18.80 16.00
N THR A 602 4.66 18.77 16.30
CA THR A 602 5.76 19.32 15.47
C THR A 602 6.18 18.35 14.36
N ALA A 603 6.99 18.76 13.38
CA ALA A 603 7.50 17.84 12.35
C ALA A 603 8.28 16.65 12.97
N HIS A 604 7.84 15.42 12.68
CA HIS A 604 8.47 14.17 13.10
C HIS A 604 7.98 13.02 12.22
N ALA A 605 8.68 11.88 12.28
CA ALA A 605 8.20 10.59 11.78
C ALA A 605 8.14 9.59 12.95
N LEU A 606 7.06 8.83 13.05
CA LEU A 606 6.90 7.83 14.12
C LEU A 606 6.45 6.51 13.49
N PHE A 607 7.19 5.45 13.79
CA PHE A 607 6.94 4.11 13.28
C PHE A 607 6.70 3.16 14.44
N LEU A 608 5.79 2.21 14.25
CA LEU A 608 5.54 1.12 15.19
C LEU A 608 5.67 -0.22 14.46
N PHE A 609 6.70 -0.99 14.77
CA PHE A 609 6.85 -2.36 14.29
C PHE A 609 6.57 -3.33 15.42
N VAL A 610 5.36 -3.89 15.45
CA VAL A 610 4.90 -4.74 16.56
C VAL A 610 5.03 -3.98 17.89
N ASP A 611 6.02 -4.29 18.72
CA ASP A 611 6.30 -3.69 20.03
C ASP A 611 7.39 -2.61 20.00
N ASP A 612 8.07 -2.40 18.86
CA ASP A 612 9.20 -1.48 18.70
C ASP A 612 8.78 -0.16 18.03
N TYR A 613 8.79 0.93 18.79
CA TYR A 613 8.62 2.29 18.31
C TYR A 613 9.95 2.90 17.84
N LEU A 614 9.88 3.69 16.78
CA LEU A 614 10.96 4.55 16.30
C LEU A 614 10.41 5.95 16.02
N LEU A 615 10.81 6.94 16.83
CA LEU A 615 10.53 8.35 16.61
C LEU A 615 11.77 9.00 15.98
N VAL A 616 11.60 9.68 14.85
CA VAL A 616 12.64 10.44 14.15
C VAL A 616 12.24 11.92 14.14
N GLN A 617 13.16 12.78 14.56
CA GLN A 617 12.92 14.22 14.66
C GLN A 617 14.24 15.00 14.55
N ARG A 618 14.15 16.32 14.33
CA ARG A 618 15.29 17.24 14.53
C ARG A 618 15.94 17.05 15.90
N LEU A 619 17.26 16.98 15.91
CA LEU A 619 18.03 16.58 17.08
C LEU A 619 18.00 17.62 18.21
N ASP A 620 17.91 18.90 17.88
CA ASP A 620 17.81 20.01 18.84
C ASP A 620 16.52 19.94 19.68
N ILE A 621 15.43 19.46 19.07
CA ILE A 621 14.11 19.35 19.69
C ILE A 621 13.88 17.97 20.33
N LEU A 622 14.51 16.94 19.78
CA LEU A 622 14.27 15.54 20.13
C LEU A 622 14.35 15.21 21.64
N PRO A 623 15.33 15.70 22.43
CA PRO A 623 15.40 15.39 23.87
C PRO A 623 14.16 15.83 24.65
N ILE A 624 13.58 16.98 24.29
CA ILE A 624 12.38 17.52 24.95
C ILE A 624 11.16 16.69 24.55
N THR A 625 11.00 16.40 23.26
CA THR A 625 9.94 15.51 22.78
C THR A 625 10.04 14.13 23.41
N ALA A 626 11.26 13.57 23.51
CA ALA A 626 11.51 12.27 24.13
C ALA A 626 11.06 12.26 25.60
N ALA A 627 11.41 13.29 26.37
CA ALA A 627 10.95 13.42 27.76
C ALA A 627 9.42 13.51 27.87
N LEU A 628 8.78 14.27 26.99
CA LEU A 628 7.32 14.40 26.95
C LEU A 628 6.61 13.10 26.58
N VAL A 629 7.12 12.39 25.57
CA VAL A 629 6.61 11.06 25.20
C VAL A 629 6.82 10.08 26.35
N ALA A 630 7.98 10.10 27.02
CA ALA A 630 8.27 9.26 28.19
C ALA A 630 7.28 9.51 29.34
N LEU A 631 6.95 10.77 29.62
CA LEU A 631 5.96 11.14 30.62
C LEU A 631 4.54 10.71 30.20
N LEU A 632 4.17 10.87 28.92
CA LEU A 632 2.88 10.43 28.39
C LEU A 632 2.72 8.91 28.56
N VAL A 633 3.69 8.11 28.12
CA VAL A 633 3.61 6.65 28.24
C VAL A 633 3.60 6.20 29.70
N GLN A 634 4.30 6.89 30.60
CA GLN A 634 4.22 6.63 32.05
C GLN A 634 2.87 7.01 32.65
N ALA A 635 2.25 8.11 32.22
CA ALA A 635 0.92 8.52 32.67
C ALA A 635 -0.14 7.47 32.32
N PHE A 636 -0.03 6.85 31.14
CA PHE A 636 -0.85 5.71 30.72
C PHE A 636 -0.40 4.36 31.28
N ARG A 637 0.70 4.34 32.06
CA ARG A 637 1.33 3.13 32.59
C ARG A 637 1.67 2.09 31.53
N LEU A 638 2.00 2.55 30.32
CA LEU A 638 2.49 1.70 29.26
C LEU A 638 3.90 1.20 29.66
N PRO A 639 4.13 -0.11 29.79
CA PRO A 639 5.37 -0.62 30.36
C PRO A 639 6.48 -0.62 29.31
N ILE A 640 7.34 0.39 29.34
CA ILE A 640 8.49 0.50 28.43
C ILE A 640 9.72 -0.25 28.98
N SER A 641 10.46 -0.90 28.09
CA SER A 641 11.79 -1.44 28.32
C SER A 641 12.84 -0.34 28.34
N TRP A 642 12.91 0.46 29.41
CA TRP A 642 13.87 1.56 29.53
C TRP A 642 15.34 1.16 29.32
N ARG A 643 15.73 -0.10 29.64
CA ARG A 643 17.08 -0.64 29.35
C ARG A 643 17.39 -0.78 27.86
N LYS A 644 16.37 -0.88 27.02
CA LYS A 644 16.47 -0.96 25.56
C LYS A 644 16.15 0.37 24.87
N ALA A 645 15.76 1.39 25.63
CA ALA A 645 15.46 2.69 25.05
C ALA A 645 16.75 3.31 24.51
N GLU A 646 16.72 3.75 23.26
CA GLU A 646 17.85 4.39 22.59
C GLU A 646 17.45 5.83 22.25
N LEU A 647 18.34 6.80 22.44
CA LEU A 647 18.14 8.20 22.06
C LEU A 647 19.45 8.75 21.51
N HIS A 648 19.59 8.77 20.19
CA HIS A 648 20.87 9.09 19.56
C HIS A 648 20.72 9.49 18.08
N LYS A 649 21.81 9.98 17.46
CA LYS A 649 21.91 10.21 16.00
C LYS A 649 21.94 8.90 15.21
N GLU A 650 22.39 7.83 15.87
CA GLU A 650 22.49 6.47 15.32
C GLU A 650 21.69 5.51 16.20
N VAL A 651 20.65 4.87 15.66
CA VAL A 651 19.70 4.00 16.40
C VAL A 651 19.52 2.68 15.68
N ASN A 652 19.38 1.61 16.45
CA ASN A 652 19.07 0.27 15.97
C ASN A 652 17.56 0.05 15.91
N TRP A 653 17.04 -0.36 14.76
CA TRP A 653 15.62 -0.67 14.63
C TRP A 653 15.39 -1.81 13.63
N ILE A 654 14.58 -2.79 14.03
CA ILE A 654 14.16 -3.99 13.27
C ILE A 654 15.29 -4.79 12.57
N GLY A 655 16.55 -4.69 13.02
CA GLY A 655 17.69 -5.38 12.42
C GLY A 655 18.56 -4.50 11.49
N TRP A 656 18.27 -3.21 11.42
CA TRP A 656 19.07 -2.20 10.72
C TRP A 656 19.62 -1.19 11.73
N THR A 657 20.74 -0.56 11.39
CA THR A 657 21.25 0.58 12.14
C THR A 657 21.14 1.82 11.26
N PHE A 658 20.37 2.80 11.70
CA PHE A 658 20.11 4.04 10.99
C PHE A 658 20.99 5.14 11.57
N ASN A 659 21.74 5.83 10.73
CA ASN A 659 22.47 7.03 11.08
C ASN A 659 21.79 8.24 10.42
N PHE A 660 21.06 8.99 11.23
CA PHE A 660 20.23 10.13 10.80
C PHE A 660 21.04 11.42 10.61
N SER A 661 22.28 11.49 11.14
CA SER A 661 23.17 12.63 10.92
C SER A 661 23.75 12.63 9.51
N ILE A 662 24.23 11.47 9.03
CA ILE A 662 24.81 11.34 7.68
C ILE A 662 23.81 10.85 6.62
N GLY A 663 22.61 10.44 7.03
CA GLY A 663 21.60 9.89 6.12
C GLY A 663 22.00 8.53 5.55
N GLN A 664 22.39 7.57 6.40
CA GLN A 664 22.76 6.21 5.97
C GLN A 664 22.08 5.12 6.81
N VAL A 665 21.82 3.97 6.20
CA VAL A 665 21.33 2.76 6.86
C VAL A 665 22.31 1.63 6.61
N LYS A 666 22.71 0.91 7.65
CA LYS A 666 23.60 -0.26 7.56
C LYS A 666 22.90 -1.52 8.08
N LEU A 667 23.18 -2.65 7.44
CA LEU A 667 22.74 -3.95 7.93
C LEU A 667 23.47 -4.29 9.25
N GLN A 668 22.75 -4.75 10.26
CA GLN A 668 23.39 -5.19 11.51
C GLN A 668 24.28 -6.42 11.29
N GLN A 669 25.42 -6.42 11.99
CA GLN A 669 26.44 -7.47 11.89
C GLN A 669 25.89 -8.88 12.15
N SER A 670 24.99 -9.03 13.14
CA SER A 670 24.35 -10.32 13.47
C SER A 670 23.51 -10.89 12.31
N LYS A 671 22.83 -10.03 11.54
CA LYS A 671 22.04 -10.42 10.36
C LYS A 671 22.95 -10.77 9.19
N ARG A 672 24.03 -10.02 9.01
CA ARG A 672 25.07 -10.31 8.00
C ARG A 672 25.72 -11.66 8.23
N GLU A 673 26.14 -11.96 9.45
CA GLU A 673 26.75 -13.25 9.82
C GLU A 673 25.78 -14.41 9.62
N LYS A 674 24.50 -14.22 9.96
CA LYS A 674 23.45 -15.21 9.72
C LYS A 674 23.28 -15.49 8.22
N LEU A 675 23.27 -14.46 7.38
CA LEU A 675 23.19 -14.62 5.93
C LEU A 675 24.43 -15.34 5.38
N GLN A 676 25.63 -14.92 5.79
CA GLN A 676 26.90 -15.57 5.40
C GLN A 676 26.97 -17.04 5.83
N ARG A 677 26.41 -17.39 6.99
CA ARG A 677 26.34 -18.78 7.46
C ARG A 677 25.42 -19.62 6.57
N LEU A 678 24.23 -19.10 6.23
CA LEU A 678 23.29 -19.78 5.33
C LEU A 678 23.85 -19.93 3.91
N ILE A 679 24.54 -18.90 3.40
CA ILE A 679 25.20 -18.98 2.08
C ILE A 679 26.24 -20.09 2.08
N ARG A 680 27.11 -20.15 3.11
CA ARG A 680 28.11 -21.22 3.25
C ARG A 680 27.47 -22.59 3.36
N GLU A 681 26.42 -22.75 4.17
CA GLU A 681 25.70 -24.01 4.32
C GLU A 681 25.14 -24.51 2.97
N LEU A 682 24.55 -23.62 2.17
CA LEU A 682 23.98 -23.97 0.86
C LEU A 682 25.05 -24.27 -0.21
N LEU A 683 26.21 -23.60 -0.16
CA LEU A 683 27.33 -23.88 -1.05
C LEU A 683 28.03 -25.20 -0.69
N THR A 684 28.23 -25.51 0.60
CA THR A 684 28.86 -26.75 1.06
C THR A 684 27.94 -27.97 0.88
N HIS A 685 26.63 -27.78 1.04
CA HIS A 685 25.64 -28.86 0.91
C HIS A 685 24.57 -28.52 -0.14
N PRO A 686 24.87 -28.68 -1.45
CA PRO A 686 23.91 -28.38 -2.52
C PRO A 686 22.63 -29.23 -2.45
N LYS A 687 22.69 -30.42 -1.85
CA LYS A 687 21.50 -31.22 -1.53
C LYS A 687 21.06 -30.89 -0.11
N THR A 688 19.99 -30.10 0.01
CA THR A 688 19.53 -29.54 1.28
C THR A 688 18.04 -29.77 1.50
N SER A 689 17.50 -29.27 2.61
CA SER A 689 16.08 -29.31 2.90
C SER A 689 15.35 -28.11 2.29
N LYS A 690 14.07 -28.29 1.94
CA LYS A 690 13.16 -27.20 1.53
C LYS A 690 13.19 -26.05 2.55
N LYS A 691 13.16 -26.37 3.85
CA LYS A 691 13.20 -25.41 4.95
C LYS A 691 14.47 -24.55 4.96
N THR A 692 15.62 -25.11 4.59
CA THR A 692 16.89 -24.35 4.53
C THR A 692 16.86 -23.32 3.42
N ILE A 693 16.33 -23.68 2.24
CA ILE A 693 16.13 -22.74 1.12
C ILE A 693 15.11 -21.66 1.51
N GLU A 694 13.98 -22.02 2.11
CA GLU A 694 12.98 -21.06 2.60
C GLU A 694 13.57 -20.07 3.62
N LYS A 695 14.42 -20.54 4.54
CA LYS A 695 15.14 -19.68 5.50
C LYS A 695 16.07 -18.69 4.81
N PHE A 696 16.84 -19.14 3.81
CA PHE A 696 17.71 -18.26 3.03
C PHE A 696 16.88 -17.24 2.24
N ILE A 697 15.88 -17.68 1.47
CA ILE A 697 15.00 -16.80 0.68
C ILE A 697 14.34 -15.76 1.59
N GLY A 698 13.78 -16.17 2.73
CA GLY A 698 13.12 -15.25 3.66
C GLY A 698 14.07 -14.16 4.19
N LEU A 699 15.29 -14.54 4.58
CA LEU A 699 16.30 -13.58 5.05
C LEU A 699 16.80 -12.68 3.90
N ALA A 700 17.05 -13.25 2.72
CA ALA A 700 17.51 -12.51 1.56
C ALA A 700 16.45 -11.51 1.05
N LEU A 701 15.16 -11.89 1.01
CA LEU A 701 14.06 -10.99 0.69
C LEU A 701 13.96 -9.82 1.66
N TRP A 702 14.13 -10.10 2.96
CA TRP A 702 14.11 -9.06 3.99
C TRP A 702 15.31 -8.09 3.85
N ILE A 703 16.51 -8.59 3.55
CA ILE A 703 17.69 -7.72 3.32
C ILE A 703 17.53 -6.92 2.03
N THR A 704 17.11 -7.57 0.94
CA THR A 704 16.97 -6.95 -0.39
C THR A 704 15.79 -5.97 -0.50
N GLN A 705 15.02 -5.75 0.58
CA GLN A 705 14.03 -4.66 0.63
C GLN A 705 14.65 -3.27 0.40
N LEU A 706 15.89 -3.07 0.90
CA LEU A 706 16.68 -1.84 0.69
C LEU A 706 17.62 -1.96 -0.51
N PHE A 707 17.82 -3.17 -1.05
CA PHE A 707 18.67 -3.46 -2.20
C PHE A 707 17.83 -4.12 -3.31
N PRO A 708 16.89 -3.40 -3.93
CA PRO A 708 15.96 -3.98 -4.90
C PRO A 708 16.67 -4.64 -6.08
N LEU A 709 17.86 -4.14 -6.47
CA LEU A 709 18.66 -4.67 -7.56
C LEU A 709 19.12 -6.11 -7.32
N MET A 710 19.39 -6.46 -6.05
CA MET A 710 19.81 -7.81 -5.68
C MET A 710 18.63 -8.78 -5.58
N ARG A 711 17.39 -8.27 -5.49
CA ARG A 711 16.18 -9.09 -5.30
C ARG A 711 15.82 -9.89 -6.55
N ALA A 712 16.08 -9.35 -7.74
CA ALA A 712 15.71 -9.97 -9.01
C ALA A 712 16.34 -11.37 -9.18
N PHE A 713 17.54 -11.60 -8.62
CA PHE A 713 18.26 -12.86 -8.74
C PHE A 713 17.73 -13.98 -7.85
N LEU A 714 16.81 -13.68 -6.92
CA LEU A 714 16.22 -14.68 -6.03
C LEU A 714 15.31 -15.67 -6.76
N HIS A 715 14.89 -15.38 -7.99
CA HIS A 715 14.03 -16.26 -8.79
C HIS A 715 14.64 -17.66 -9.02
N HIS A 716 15.97 -17.77 -9.17
CA HIS A 716 16.66 -19.07 -9.31
C HIS A 716 16.39 -20.00 -8.11
N PHE A 717 16.34 -19.45 -6.90
CA PHE A 717 16.05 -20.22 -5.70
C PHE A 717 14.58 -20.61 -5.59
N TYR A 718 13.66 -19.81 -6.13
CA TYR A 718 12.26 -20.22 -6.24
C TYR A 718 12.11 -21.39 -7.21
N THR A 719 12.80 -21.36 -8.35
CA THR A 719 12.85 -22.51 -9.28
C THR A 719 13.37 -23.76 -8.56
N ASP A 720 14.46 -23.65 -7.81
CA ASP A 720 15.00 -24.78 -7.03
C ASP A 720 14.07 -25.22 -5.89
N LEU A 721 13.34 -24.29 -5.27
CA LEU A 721 12.39 -24.57 -4.19
C LEU A 721 11.18 -25.38 -4.67
N TYR A 722 10.70 -25.13 -5.89
CA TYR A 722 9.57 -25.86 -6.48
C TYR A 722 10.00 -27.08 -7.31
N LYS A 723 11.29 -27.20 -7.65
CA LYS A 723 11.84 -28.37 -8.35
C LYS A 723 12.16 -29.50 -7.37
N ALA A 724 11.14 -30.29 -7.02
CA ALA A 724 11.34 -31.48 -6.22
C ALA A 724 12.21 -32.52 -6.97
N PRO A 725 13.06 -33.29 -6.25
CA PRO A 725 13.90 -34.30 -6.87
C PRO A 725 13.05 -35.43 -7.44
N GLY A 726 13.42 -35.92 -8.63
CA GLY A 726 12.84 -37.13 -9.19
C GLY A 726 13.41 -38.37 -8.48
N THR A 727 12.56 -39.12 -7.78
CA THR A 727 12.86 -40.39 -7.12
C THR A 727 12.55 -41.55 -8.07
N SER A 728 13.41 -42.57 -8.07
CA SER A 728 13.20 -43.77 -8.89
C SER A 728 12.30 -44.78 -8.16
N TYR A 729 11.25 -45.24 -8.83
CA TYR A 729 10.38 -46.33 -8.37
C TYR A 729 10.45 -47.48 -9.38
N SER A 730 10.28 -48.71 -8.91
CA SER A 730 10.19 -49.89 -9.77
C SER A 730 8.74 -50.36 -9.85
N ILE A 731 8.30 -50.68 -11.07
CA ILE A 731 6.95 -51.17 -11.35
C ILE A 731 7.08 -52.56 -11.96
N ASP A 732 6.22 -53.47 -11.51
CA ASP A 732 6.13 -54.79 -12.12
C ASP A 732 5.53 -54.68 -13.53
N PRO A 733 6.11 -55.33 -14.57
CA PRO A 733 5.55 -55.30 -15.91
C PRO A 733 4.07 -55.70 -15.97
N GLY A 734 3.62 -56.63 -15.12
CA GLY A 734 2.22 -57.08 -15.07
C GLY A 734 1.24 -55.99 -14.62
N PHE A 735 1.69 -54.99 -13.86
CA PHE A 735 0.87 -53.88 -13.37
C PHE A 735 1.03 -52.59 -14.18
N TRP A 736 1.75 -52.61 -15.31
CA TRP A 736 2.01 -51.40 -16.10
C TRP A 736 0.73 -50.76 -16.64
N LEU A 737 -0.17 -51.55 -17.24
CA LEU A 737 -1.42 -51.03 -17.79
C LEU A 737 -2.31 -50.39 -16.71
N THR A 738 -2.37 -51.00 -15.53
CA THR A 738 -3.11 -50.46 -14.38
C THR A 738 -2.44 -49.18 -13.86
N THR A 739 -1.11 -49.13 -13.82
CA THR A 739 -0.36 -47.91 -13.48
C THR A 739 -0.68 -46.75 -14.42
N LEU A 740 -0.83 -47.02 -15.73
CA LEU A 740 -1.22 -46.00 -16.71
C LEU A 740 -2.62 -45.44 -16.44
N SER A 741 -3.55 -46.26 -15.93
CA SER A 741 -4.90 -45.80 -15.58
C SER A 741 -4.92 -44.87 -14.36
N CYS A 742 -3.85 -44.88 -13.55
CA CYS A 742 -3.68 -43.97 -12.41
C CYS A 742 -3.07 -42.61 -12.82
N LEU A 743 -2.67 -42.42 -14.08
CA LEU A 743 -2.06 -41.17 -14.56
C LEU A 743 -3.09 -40.24 -15.20
N SER A 744 -3.05 -38.98 -14.81
CA SER A 744 -3.76 -37.88 -15.47
C SER A 744 -3.11 -37.49 -16.81
N PRO A 745 -3.79 -36.71 -17.66
CA PRO A 745 -3.22 -36.15 -18.88
C PRO A 745 -1.89 -35.39 -18.68
N ASP A 746 -1.71 -34.76 -17.53
CA ASP A 746 -0.51 -33.99 -17.15
C ASP A 746 0.60 -34.84 -16.53
N LEU A 747 0.51 -36.18 -16.67
CA LEU A 747 1.43 -37.17 -16.11
C LEU A 747 1.51 -37.15 -14.57
N GLN A 748 0.43 -36.74 -13.88
CA GLN A 748 0.35 -36.79 -12.41
C GLN A 748 -0.46 -38.02 -11.96
N PHE A 749 0.03 -38.71 -10.93
CA PHE A 749 -0.68 -39.86 -10.35
C PHE A 749 -1.89 -39.38 -9.54
N THR A 750 -3.10 -39.69 -9.97
CA THR A 750 -4.36 -39.34 -9.28
C THR A 750 -4.70 -40.32 -8.16
N SER A 751 -4.20 -41.55 -8.26
CA SER A 751 -4.34 -42.61 -7.26
C SER A 751 -3.06 -43.43 -7.19
N ARG A 752 -2.83 -44.12 -6.07
CA ARG A 752 -1.66 -44.98 -5.90
C ARG A 752 -1.76 -46.25 -6.78
N PRO A 753 -0.79 -46.51 -7.68
CA PRO A 753 -0.74 -47.76 -8.43
C PRO A 753 -0.53 -48.98 -7.52
N ILE A 754 -1.25 -50.06 -7.79
CA ILE A 754 -1.22 -51.31 -7.01
C ILE A 754 0.20 -51.87 -6.94
N GLY A 755 0.61 -52.30 -5.74
CA GLY A 755 1.93 -52.91 -5.51
C GLY A 755 3.11 -51.92 -5.55
N THR A 756 2.83 -50.62 -5.53
CA THR A 756 3.86 -49.56 -5.50
C THR A 756 3.67 -48.62 -4.30
N ALA A 757 4.75 -47.92 -3.91
CA ALA A 757 4.72 -46.87 -2.89
C ALA A 757 4.73 -45.46 -3.53
N ILE A 758 4.20 -45.33 -4.75
CA ILE A 758 4.17 -44.06 -5.47
C ILE A 758 3.19 -43.09 -4.76
N PRO A 759 3.61 -41.86 -4.45
CA PRO A 759 2.74 -40.87 -3.79
C PRO A 759 1.69 -40.32 -4.78
N GLU A 760 0.50 -40.08 -4.26
CA GLU A 760 -0.58 -39.38 -4.97
C GLU A 760 -0.17 -37.92 -5.22
N GLY A 761 -0.48 -37.40 -6.40
CA GLY A 761 -0.01 -36.10 -6.88
C GLY A 761 1.43 -36.09 -7.41
N GLY A 762 2.15 -37.21 -7.36
CA GLY A 762 3.49 -37.32 -7.95
C GLY A 762 3.46 -37.17 -9.48
N LYS A 763 4.45 -36.48 -10.07
CA LYS A 763 4.54 -36.30 -11.54
C LYS A 763 5.56 -37.25 -12.16
N LEU A 764 5.16 -38.04 -13.15
CA LEU A 764 6.05 -38.91 -13.92
C LEU A 764 6.99 -38.07 -14.80
N LEU A 765 8.29 -38.31 -14.70
CA LEU A 765 9.33 -37.58 -15.42
C LEU A 765 9.99 -38.39 -16.53
N SER A 766 10.25 -39.68 -16.25
CA SER A 766 10.92 -40.57 -17.20
C SER A 766 10.58 -42.01 -16.95
N VAL A 767 10.55 -42.83 -18.01
CA VAL A 767 10.38 -44.29 -17.96
C VAL A 767 11.62 -44.93 -18.59
N ARG A 768 12.28 -45.86 -17.89
CA ARG A 768 13.53 -46.50 -18.35
C ARG A 768 14.60 -45.50 -18.83
N HIS A 769 14.77 -44.41 -18.07
CA HIS A 769 15.69 -43.30 -18.41
C HIS A 769 15.31 -42.49 -19.67
N GLN A 770 14.16 -42.75 -20.30
CA GLN A 770 13.62 -41.93 -21.37
C GLN A 770 12.69 -40.86 -20.78
N PRO A 771 12.96 -39.56 -20.99
CA PRO A 771 12.07 -38.50 -20.53
C PRO A 771 10.71 -38.60 -21.25
N VAL A 772 9.63 -38.32 -20.53
CA VAL A 772 8.27 -38.36 -21.06
C VAL A 772 7.58 -37.02 -20.81
N ALA A 773 6.92 -36.48 -21.83
CA ALA A 773 6.21 -35.20 -21.75
C ALA A 773 4.70 -35.38 -21.88
N THR A 774 4.26 -36.41 -22.61
CA THR A 774 2.85 -36.73 -22.87
C THR A 774 2.51 -38.17 -22.49
N LEU A 775 1.22 -38.45 -22.30
CA LEU A 775 0.74 -39.83 -22.13
C LEU A 775 1.06 -40.73 -23.33
N GLU A 776 1.16 -40.15 -24.53
CA GLU A 776 1.51 -40.88 -25.75
C GLU A 776 2.98 -41.32 -25.72
N ASP A 777 3.89 -40.47 -25.22
CA ASP A 777 5.30 -40.85 -25.00
C ASP A 777 5.40 -42.04 -24.05
N VAL A 778 4.62 -42.04 -22.96
CA VAL A 778 4.60 -43.12 -21.97
C VAL A 778 4.07 -44.43 -22.57
N ARG A 779 3.05 -44.35 -23.44
CA ARG A 779 2.51 -45.53 -24.15
C ARG A 779 3.48 -46.08 -25.20
N ASN A 780 4.26 -45.21 -25.83
CA ASN A 780 5.24 -45.55 -26.86
C ASN A 780 6.60 -45.99 -26.27
N CYS A 781 6.78 -45.94 -24.94
CA CYS A 781 7.98 -46.44 -24.29
C CYS A 781 8.15 -47.95 -24.52
N ARG A 782 9.33 -48.36 -25.04
CA ARG A 782 9.66 -49.77 -25.20
C ARG A 782 9.88 -50.41 -23.83
N LEU A 783 9.00 -51.34 -23.45
CA LEU A 783 9.09 -52.07 -22.17
C LEU A 783 9.90 -53.36 -22.34
N SER A 784 10.41 -53.89 -21.23
CA SER A 784 11.08 -55.19 -21.17
C SER A 784 10.38 -56.08 -20.16
N GLU A 785 10.65 -57.39 -20.17
CA GLU A 785 10.18 -58.34 -19.16
C GLU A 785 10.76 -58.09 -17.75
N LYS A 786 11.80 -57.23 -17.64
CA LYS A 786 12.37 -56.80 -16.35
C LYS A 786 11.54 -55.66 -15.73
N ARG A 787 11.69 -55.47 -14.42
CA ARG A 787 11.10 -54.35 -13.66
C ARG A 787 11.28 -53.01 -14.39
N ILE A 788 10.17 -52.28 -14.52
CA ILE A 788 10.12 -51.00 -15.21
C ILE A 788 10.48 -49.91 -14.21
N TRP A 789 11.64 -49.28 -14.39
CA TRP A 789 12.06 -48.15 -13.57
C TRP A 789 11.45 -46.86 -14.10
N VAL A 790 10.74 -46.16 -13.22
CA VAL A 790 10.16 -44.85 -13.50
C VAL A 790 10.76 -43.82 -12.56
N ARG A 791 10.90 -42.58 -13.03
CA ARG A 791 11.34 -41.45 -12.21
C ARG A 791 10.17 -40.54 -11.96
N ILE A 792 9.86 -40.30 -10.70
CA ILE A 792 8.66 -39.56 -10.28
C ILE A 792 9.09 -38.41 -9.39
N MET A 793 8.59 -37.21 -9.70
CA MET A 793 8.71 -36.03 -8.86
C MET A 793 7.66 -36.09 -7.76
N ASP A 794 8.10 -36.23 -6.52
CA ASP A 794 7.22 -36.19 -5.35
C ASP A 794 7.11 -34.74 -4.82
N PRO A 795 5.95 -34.07 -4.96
CA PRO A 795 5.77 -32.71 -4.46
C PRO A 795 5.90 -32.59 -2.93
N LEU A 796 5.66 -33.69 -2.20
CA LEU A 796 5.72 -33.73 -0.73
C LEU A 796 7.14 -33.96 -0.20
N SER A 797 8.10 -34.30 -1.06
CA SER A 797 9.49 -34.49 -0.67
C SER A 797 10.05 -33.23 -0.01
N ASN A 798 10.74 -33.38 1.13
CA ASN A 798 11.40 -32.27 1.83
C ASN A 798 12.82 -32.00 1.31
N LYS A 799 13.38 -32.84 0.43
CA LYS A 799 14.74 -32.67 -0.11
C LYS A 799 14.72 -31.79 -1.35
N ARG A 800 15.71 -30.93 -1.52
CA ARG A 800 15.92 -30.04 -2.68
C ARG A 800 17.38 -30.05 -3.11
N SER A 801 17.65 -29.63 -4.34
CA SER A 801 19.00 -29.50 -4.89
C SER A 801 19.18 -28.08 -5.40
N ILE A 802 20.28 -27.44 -5.01
CA ILE A 802 20.68 -26.13 -5.50
C ILE A 802 21.29 -26.28 -6.91
N SER A 803 20.76 -25.54 -7.88
CA SER A 803 21.25 -25.49 -9.25
C SER A 803 22.58 -24.75 -9.38
N LYS A 804 23.24 -24.86 -10.53
CA LYS A 804 24.47 -24.10 -10.82
C LYS A 804 24.21 -22.59 -10.83
N ASP A 805 23.07 -22.15 -11.34
CA ASP A 805 22.70 -20.73 -11.34
C ASP A 805 22.49 -20.23 -9.91
N SER A 806 21.78 -20.97 -9.05
CA SER A 806 21.65 -20.61 -7.64
C SER A 806 23.00 -20.58 -6.92
N GLN A 807 23.94 -21.50 -7.22
CA GLN A 807 25.31 -21.45 -6.70
C GLN A 807 26.06 -20.19 -7.16
N ARG A 808 25.92 -19.79 -8.43
CA ARG A 808 26.46 -18.53 -8.96
C ARG A 808 25.93 -17.34 -8.17
N ILE A 809 24.60 -17.28 -7.95
CA ILE A 809 24.00 -16.19 -7.16
C ILE A 809 24.44 -16.23 -5.69
N LEU A 810 24.60 -17.40 -5.08
CA LEU A 810 25.17 -17.52 -3.73
C LEU A 810 26.59 -16.95 -3.66
N ASN A 811 27.44 -17.23 -4.65
CA ASN A 811 28.78 -16.65 -4.74
C ASN A 811 28.74 -15.13 -4.95
N MET A 812 27.81 -14.62 -5.77
CA MET A 812 27.59 -13.18 -5.95
C MET A 812 27.20 -12.50 -4.63
N PHE A 813 26.26 -13.08 -3.87
CA PHE A 813 25.88 -12.58 -2.55
C PHE A 813 27.04 -12.69 -1.54
N SER A 814 27.84 -13.76 -1.59
CA SER A 814 29.04 -13.89 -0.77
C SER A 814 30.06 -12.78 -1.04
N THR A 815 30.37 -12.53 -2.31
CA THR A 815 31.23 -11.43 -2.77
C THR A 815 30.70 -10.08 -2.30
N TRP A 816 29.41 -9.82 -2.49
CA TRP A 816 28.77 -8.58 -2.03
C TRP A 816 28.98 -8.34 -0.52
N LEU A 817 28.77 -9.38 0.29
CA LEU A 817 28.94 -9.32 1.75
C LEU A 817 30.40 -9.33 2.20
N GLN A 818 31.36 -9.74 1.38
CA GLN A 818 32.78 -9.73 1.71
C GLN A 818 33.40 -8.35 1.50
N TYR A 819 33.14 -7.73 0.35
CA TYR A 819 33.78 -6.48 -0.07
C TYR A 819 33.01 -5.21 0.35
N SER A 820 31.78 -5.36 0.87
CA SER A 820 31.01 -4.24 1.37
C SER A 820 30.20 -4.63 2.60
N ASN A 821 30.11 -3.72 3.58
CA ASN A 821 28.98 -3.76 4.50
C ASN A 821 27.78 -3.20 3.74
N PRO A 822 26.65 -3.93 3.59
CA PRO A 822 25.47 -3.40 2.93
C PRO A 822 25.00 -2.13 3.64
N ILE A 823 25.30 -1.00 3.03
CA ILE A 823 24.88 0.34 3.44
C ILE A 823 23.87 0.83 2.39
N VAL A 824 22.99 1.76 2.72
CA VAL A 824 22.17 2.50 1.76
C VAL A 824 22.11 3.95 2.20
N SER A 825 22.31 4.88 1.26
CA SER A 825 22.04 6.30 1.51
C SER A 825 20.53 6.53 1.62
N MET A 826 20.12 7.24 2.67
CA MET A 826 18.77 7.74 2.84
C MET A 826 18.53 9.03 2.05
N ASN A 827 19.61 9.74 1.68
CA ASN A 827 19.50 10.94 0.86
C ASN A 827 18.88 10.62 -0.51
N PRO A 828 18.04 11.53 -1.06
CA PRO A 828 17.56 11.45 -2.43
C PRO A 828 18.71 11.27 -3.42
N LYS A 829 18.48 10.47 -4.45
CA LYS A 829 19.47 10.26 -5.51
C LYS A 829 19.50 11.48 -6.41
N LEU A 830 20.58 12.24 -6.38
CA LEU A 830 20.72 13.43 -7.22
C LEU A 830 21.27 13.03 -8.60
N PRO A 831 20.73 13.57 -9.70
CA PRO A 831 21.32 13.38 -11.00
C PRO A 831 22.71 14.03 -11.04
N TRP A 832 23.70 13.31 -11.54
CA TRP A 832 25.02 13.86 -11.78
C TRP A 832 24.95 14.92 -12.89
N ALA A 833 25.50 16.11 -12.63
CA ALA A 833 25.43 17.26 -13.52
C ALA A 833 26.55 17.22 -14.58
N GLY A 834 26.56 16.20 -15.42
CA GLY A 834 27.49 16.04 -16.52
C GLY A 834 26.87 15.29 -17.69
N GLU A 835 27.62 15.21 -18.78
CA GLU A 835 27.24 14.45 -19.98
C GLU A 835 28.06 13.16 -20.02
N ALA A 836 27.41 12.05 -20.34
CA ALA A 836 28.08 10.78 -20.49
C ALA A 836 27.41 9.94 -21.60
N ALA A 837 28.23 9.23 -22.36
CA ALA A 837 27.78 8.24 -23.32
C ALA A 837 28.82 7.12 -23.40
N ALA A 838 28.36 5.92 -23.75
CA ALA A 838 29.23 4.79 -23.98
C ALA A 838 28.66 3.90 -25.08
N ASP A 839 29.57 3.26 -25.80
CA ASP A 839 29.29 2.42 -26.95
C ASP A 839 30.28 1.24 -27.00
N ALA A 840 29.98 0.22 -27.78
CA ALA A 840 30.88 -0.89 -28.06
C ALA A 840 30.82 -1.29 -29.53
N CYS A 841 31.96 -1.71 -30.06
CA CYS A 841 32.02 -2.45 -31.31
C CYS A 841 32.54 -3.86 -31.07
N ALA A 842 32.14 -4.80 -31.93
CA ALA A 842 32.71 -6.13 -31.95
C ALA A 842 32.93 -6.58 -33.39
N ASP A 843 33.80 -7.55 -33.55
CA ASP A 843 33.91 -8.36 -34.75
C ASP A 843 33.90 -9.85 -34.37
N LYS A 844 34.43 -10.71 -35.22
CA LYS A 844 34.49 -12.14 -34.92
C LYS A 844 35.46 -12.46 -33.80
N ASP A 845 36.57 -11.72 -33.69
CA ASP A 845 37.74 -12.09 -32.89
C ASP A 845 37.85 -11.29 -31.59
N HIS A 846 37.36 -10.04 -31.58
CA HIS A 846 37.47 -9.14 -30.44
C HIS A 846 36.23 -8.25 -30.26
N CYS A 847 36.09 -7.71 -29.06
CA CYS A 847 35.26 -6.55 -28.79
C CYS A 847 36.10 -5.39 -28.27
N GLN A 848 35.61 -4.18 -28.50
CA GLN A 848 36.17 -2.96 -27.96
C GLN A 848 35.03 -2.09 -27.44
N ILE A 849 35.21 -1.57 -26.24
CA ILE A 849 34.26 -0.64 -25.61
C ILE A 849 34.86 0.76 -25.57
N GLY A 850 34.00 1.78 -25.62
CA GLY A 850 34.40 3.17 -25.51
C GLY A 850 33.37 3.99 -24.74
N GLY A 851 33.83 5.03 -24.05
CA GLY A 851 32.92 5.94 -23.37
C GLY A 851 33.62 7.16 -22.80
N PHE A 852 32.82 8.18 -22.48
CA PHE A 852 33.33 9.44 -21.93
C PHE A 852 32.43 10.03 -20.84
N LEU A 853 33.04 10.77 -19.94
CA LEU A 853 32.43 11.59 -18.88
C LEU A 853 32.87 13.04 -19.09
N ARG A 854 31.94 13.92 -19.40
CA ARG A 854 32.16 15.36 -19.50
C ARG A 854 31.55 16.04 -18.28
N PHE A 855 32.40 16.61 -17.43
CA PHE A 855 32.00 17.34 -16.24
C PHE A 855 31.54 18.76 -16.59
N ALA A 856 30.70 19.36 -15.74
CA ALA A 856 30.18 20.73 -15.94
C ALA A 856 31.29 21.81 -16.04
N ASN A 857 32.48 21.55 -15.52
CA ASN A 857 33.64 22.44 -15.64
C ASN A 857 34.40 22.27 -16.97
N GLY A 858 33.93 21.41 -17.87
CA GLY A 858 34.57 21.11 -19.15
C GLY A 858 35.62 19.99 -19.10
N ASP A 859 35.94 19.43 -17.92
CA ASP A 859 36.87 18.28 -17.82
C ASP A 859 36.26 17.07 -18.56
N LEU A 860 37.07 16.43 -19.40
CA LEU A 860 36.66 15.28 -20.19
C LEU A 860 37.52 14.09 -19.80
N ARG A 861 36.88 13.05 -19.27
CA ARG A 861 37.53 11.77 -18.98
C ARG A 861 36.98 10.71 -19.90
N TRP A 862 37.81 9.81 -20.40
CA TRP A 862 37.38 8.82 -21.38
C TRP A 862 38.07 7.48 -21.16
N PHE A 863 37.47 6.39 -21.64
CA PHE A 863 38.08 5.06 -21.63
C PHE A 863 37.86 4.39 -22.98
N SER A 864 38.79 3.50 -23.33
CA SER A 864 38.67 2.60 -24.48
C SER A 864 39.46 1.34 -24.16
N GLU A 865 38.83 0.17 -24.22
CA GLU A 865 39.47 -1.11 -23.86
C GLU A 865 39.01 -2.22 -24.81
N LYS A 866 39.96 -3.10 -25.16
CA LYS A 866 39.77 -4.17 -26.15
C LYS A 866 40.05 -5.53 -25.50
N TRP A 867 39.16 -6.49 -25.73
CA TRP A 867 39.25 -7.84 -25.18
C TRP A 867 38.88 -8.91 -26.21
N ILE A 868 39.34 -10.14 -25.95
CA ILE A 868 39.04 -11.34 -26.73
C ILE A 868 38.23 -12.33 -25.89
N ALA A 869 37.54 -13.27 -26.54
CA ALA A 869 36.64 -14.22 -25.87
C ALA A 869 37.30 -15.01 -24.72
N SER A 870 38.59 -15.36 -24.83
CA SER A 870 39.30 -16.14 -23.80
C SER A 870 39.41 -15.42 -22.45
N VAL A 871 39.45 -14.08 -22.45
CA VAL A 871 39.49 -13.27 -21.22
C VAL A 871 38.18 -13.39 -20.46
N PHE A 872 37.04 -13.42 -21.16
CA PHE A 872 35.73 -13.62 -20.55
C PHE A 872 35.55 -15.06 -20.04
N HIS A 873 36.06 -16.06 -20.76
CA HIS A 873 36.00 -17.46 -20.32
C HIS A 873 36.83 -17.72 -19.05
N GLN A 874 37.94 -17.00 -18.85
CA GLN A 874 38.72 -17.04 -17.59
C GLN A 874 37.90 -16.55 -16.39
N LEU A 875 36.94 -15.65 -16.60
CA LEU A 875 36.00 -15.15 -15.60
C LEU A 875 34.70 -15.97 -15.51
N GLU A 876 34.68 -17.15 -16.16
CA GLU A 876 33.51 -18.03 -16.24
C GLU A 876 32.28 -17.41 -16.92
N ILE A 877 32.48 -16.42 -17.81
CA ILE A 877 31.41 -15.76 -18.57
C ILE A 877 31.25 -16.47 -19.92
N PRO A 878 30.08 -17.07 -20.22
CA PRO A 878 29.90 -17.89 -21.41
C PRO A 878 29.62 -17.06 -22.67
N VAL A 879 30.57 -16.22 -23.09
CA VAL A 879 30.49 -15.48 -24.36
C VAL A 879 30.75 -16.39 -25.56
N SER A 880 30.13 -16.06 -26.70
CA SER A 880 30.34 -16.73 -27.97
C SER A 880 31.78 -16.56 -28.48
N SER A 881 32.25 -17.54 -29.26
CA SER A 881 33.51 -17.38 -30.00
C SER A 881 33.41 -16.33 -31.10
N ASP A 882 32.20 -16.03 -31.58
CA ASP A 882 31.91 -14.95 -32.50
C ASP A 882 31.36 -13.77 -31.69
N MET A 883 32.26 -12.84 -31.34
CA MET A 883 31.94 -11.79 -30.37
C MET A 883 30.81 -10.88 -30.87
N GLN A 884 30.66 -10.68 -32.18
CA GLN A 884 29.58 -9.89 -32.76
C GLN A 884 28.16 -10.36 -32.33
N LYS A 885 27.98 -11.65 -32.03
CA LYS A 885 26.68 -12.18 -31.58
C LYS A 885 26.25 -11.65 -30.21
N ASP A 886 27.21 -11.23 -29.40
CA ASP A 886 27.00 -10.79 -28.02
C ASP A 886 27.16 -9.26 -27.85
N ILE A 887 27.06 -8.49 -28.94
CA ILE A 887 27.28 -7.02 -28.95
C ILE A 887 26.53 -6.27 -27.84
N SER A 888 25.25 -6.60 -27.59
CA SER A 888 24.46 -5.98 -26.50
C SER A 888 25.08 -6.18 -25.11
N SER A 889 25.82 -7.26 -24.91
CA SER A 889 26.53 -7.53 -23.65
C SER A 889 27.72 -6.61 -23.46
N TYR A 890 28.46 -6.32 -24.54
CA TYR A 890 29.60 -5.42 -24.50
C TYR A 890 29.18 -3.95 -24.42
N GLU A 891 28.06 -3.60 -25.02
CA GLU A 891 27.47 -2.27 -24.82
C GLU A 891 26.99 -2.09 -23.37
N THR A 892 26.37 -3.10 -22.77
CA THR A 892 26.05 -3.08 -21.33
C THR A 892 27.34 -3.00 -20.50
N LEU A 893 28.42 -3.69 -20.89
CA LEU A 893 29.73 -3.57 -20.24
C LEU A 893 30.29 -2.15 -20.34
N ALA A 894 30.15 -1.48 -21.48
CA ALA A 894 30.56 -0.08 -21.67
C ALA A 894 29.85 0.85 -20.67
N GLN A 895 28.54 0.64 -20.46
CA GLN A 895 27.75 1.36 -19.46
C GLN A 895 28.20 1.06 -18.01
N ILE A 896 28.57 -0.19 -17.70
CA ILE A 896 29.15 -0.57 -16.40
C ILE A 896 30.48 0.16 -16.17
N CYS A 897 31.36 0.19 -17.18
CA CYS A 897 32.65 0.89 -17.14
C CYS A 897 32.50 2.39 -16.91
N LEU A 898 31.46 2.98 -17.50
CA LEU A 898 31.14 4.40 -17.33
C LEU A 898 30.74 4.71 -15.89
N LEU A 899 29.86 3.89 -15.30
CA LEU A 899 29.48 4.02 -13.89
C LEU A 899 30.68 3.81 -12.96
N TYR A 900 31.50 2.79 -13.22
CA TYR A 900 32.72 2.51 -12.47
C TYR A 900 33.72 3.66 -12.53
N SER A 901 33.89 4.25 -13.72
CA SER A 901 34.77 5.41 -13.95
C SER A 901 34.33 6.62 -13.14
N LEU A 902 33.05 6.97 -13.20
CA LEU A 902 32.50 8.09 -12.43
C LEU A 902 32.75 7.90 -10.93
N CYS A 903 32.49 6.69 -10.44
CA CYS A 903 32.67 6.36 -9.03
C CYS A 903 34.14 6.42 -8.58
N SER A 904 35.07 6.04 -9.46
CA SER A 904 36.50 6.08 -9.19
C SER A 904 37.05 7.51 -9.16
N LEU A 905 36.44 8.42 -9.94
CA LEU A 905 36.77 9.85 -9.98
C LEU A 905 36.11 10.64 -8.84
N LEU A 906 35.04 10.11 -8.26
CA LEU A 906 34.31 10.71 -7.13
C LEU A 906 34.42 9.86 -5.85
N PRO A 907 35.62 9.57 -5.32
CA PRO A 907 35.84 8.66 -4.20
C PRO A 907 35.24 9.15 -2.86
N SER A 908 34.69 10.37 -2.82
CA SER A 908 34.19 11.06 -1.62
C SER A 908 32.66 11.19 -1.55
N GLN A 909 31.90 10.59 -2.48
CA GLN A 909 30.44 10.73 -2.49
C GLN A 909 29.81 9.93 -1.33
N ARG A 910 29.48 10.65 -0.24
CA ARG A 910 28.54 10.20 0.82
C ARG A 910 27.08 10.17 0.34
N PHE A 911 26.83 10.58 -0.91
CA PHE A 911 25.51 10.79 -1.50
C PHE A 911 25.26 9.78 -2.62
N ALA A 912 24.01 9.35 -2.75
CA ALA A 912 23.63 8.53 -3.88
C ALA A 912 23.48 9.39 -5.13
N LEU A 913 24.16 9.01 -6.20
CA LEU A 913 24.10 9.71 -7.49
C LEU A 913 23.38 8.87 -8.53
N THR A 914 22.73 9.55 -9.48
CA THR A 914 22.24 8.94 -10.72
C THR A 914 23.10 9.44 -11.88
N LEU A 915 23.89 8.54 -12.48
CA LEU A 915 24.60 8.78 -13.73
C LEU A 915 23.59 8.67 -14.89
N LYS A 916 23.35 9.79 -15.56
CA LYS A 916 22.63 9.80 -16.84
C LYS A 916 23.60 9.49 -17.96
N SER A 917 23.32 8.46 -18.73
CA SER A 917 24.14 8.00 -19.85
C SER A 917 23.31 7.86 -21.12
N LEU A 918 23.97 7.95 -22.27
CA LEU A 918 23.37 7.76 -23.59
C LEU A 918 23.90 6.46 -24.23
N SER A 919 23.02 5.76 -24.94
CA SER A 919 23.34 4.56 -25.76
C SER A 919 22.40 4.48 -26.95
N ASP A 920 22.88 4.05 -28.11
CA ASP A 920 22.11 3.82 -29.32
C ASP A 920 21.58 2.38 -29.45
N ASN A 921 21.94 1.50 -28.51
CA ASN A 921 21.42 0.15 -28.43
C ASN A 921 20.29 0.05 -27.41
N THR A 922 19.09 -0.18 -27.93
CA THR A 922 17.88 -0.35 -27.11
C THR A 922 17.98 -1.51 -26.12
N ALA A 923 18.75 -2.57 -26.42
CA ALA A 923 18.93 -3.67 -25.48
C ALA A 923 19.79 -3.24 -24.29
N ALA A 924 20.90 -2.54 -24.51
CA ALA A 924 21.75 -2.02 -23.44
C ALA A 924 21.06 -0.94 -22.60
N GLU A 925 20.29 -0.05 -23.23
CA GLU A 925 19.40 0.92 -22.57
C GLU A 925 18.40 0.19 -21.65
N SER A 926 17.64 -0.73 -22.24
CA SER A 926 16.59 -1.49 -21.54
C SER A 926 17.17 -2.30 -20.38
N THR A 927 18.22 -3.11 -20.60
CA THR A 927 18.79 -3.94 -19.53
C THR A 927 19.47 -3.15 -18.43
N SER A 928 20.09 -2.02 -18.76
CA SER A 928 20.71 -1.14 -17.75
C SER A 928 19.66 -0.45 -16.87
N ASN A 929 18.47 -0.19 -17.39
CA ASN A 929 17.37 0.45 -16.63
C ASN A 929 16.48 -0.55 -15.89
N PHE A 930 16.08 -1.65 -16.55
CA PHE A 930 15.25 -2.70 -15.95
C PHE A 930 16.04 -3.62 -15.02
N LEU A 931 17.35 -3.71 -15.21
CA LEU A 931 18.29 -4.45 -14.35
C LEU A 931 17.91 -5.93 -14.17
N PHE A 932 17.31 -6.51 -15.22
CA PHE A 932 16.92 -7.91 -15.26
C PHE A 932 16.93 -8.48 -16.69
N THR A 933 17.48 -9.67 -16.85
CA THR A 933 17.36 -10.51 -18.06
C THR A 933 17.77 -11.94 -17.73
N THR A 934 17.19 -12.92 -18.44
CA THR A 934 17.54 -14.34 -18.33
C THR A 934 18.42 -14.82 -19.48
N LYS A 935 18.66 -13.96 -20.50
CA LYS A 935 19.43 -14.31 -21.70
C LYS A 935 20.94 -14.29 -21.41
N ALA A 936 21.61 -15.43 -21.58
CA ALA A 936 23.06 -15.50 -21.53
C ALA A 936 23.69 -15.03 -22.86
N PRO A 937 24.87 -14.37 -22.84
CA PRO A 937 25.68 -14.02 -21.65
C PRO A 937 25.26 -12.71 -20.97
N LEU A 938 24.33 -11.94 -21.53
CA LEU A 938 23.91 -10.62 -21.05
C LEU A 938 23.50 -10.59 -19.56
N CYS A 939 22.85 -11.65 -19.06
CA CYS A 939 22.48 -11.76 -17.64
C CYS A 939 23.67 -11.67 -16.68
N PHE A 940 24.86 -12.13 -17.06
CA PHE A 940 26.08 -12.03 -16.24
C PHE A 940 26.55 -10.58 -16.10
N PHE A 941 26.40 -9.78 -17.15
CA PHE A 941 26.72 -8.35 -17.13
C PHE A 941 25.71 -7.56 -16.29
N VAL A 942 24.42 -7.89 -16.38
CA VAL A 942 23.38 -7.28 -15.54
C VAL A 942 23.57 -7.64 -14.06
N GLU A 943 23.90 -8.91 -13.74
CA GLU A 943 24.31 -9.33 -12.39
C GLU A 943 25.44 -8.45 -11.85
N LYS A 944 26.43 -8.18 -12.69
CA LYS A 944 27.57 -7.34 -12.35
C LYS A 944 27.22 -5.87 -12.14
N LEU A 945 26.36 -5.30 -12.99
CA LEU A 945 25.87 -3.94 -12.86
C LEU A 945 25.08 -3.76 -11.55
N CYS A 946 24.23 -4.72 -11.19
CA CYS A 946 23.49 -4.72 -9.93
C CYS A 946 24.42 -4.77 -8.71
N LEU A 947 25.47 -5.60 -8.76
CA LEU A 947 26.48 -5.70 -7.71
C LEU A 947 27.25 -4.38 -7.56
N LEU A 948 27.71 -3.77 -8.66
CA LEU A 948 28.43 -2.50 -8.66
C LEU A 948 27.55 -1.38 -8.08
N SER A 949 26.34 -1.24 -8.59
CA SER A 949 25.37 -0.22 -8.14
C SER A 949 25.04 -0.37 -6.65
N SER A 950 24.94 -1.61 -6.16
CA SER A 950 24.68 -1.90 -4.73
C SER A 950 25.90 -1.65 -3.84
N ALA A 951 27.13 -1.75 -4.37
CA ALA A 951 28.37 -1.58 -3.61
C ALA A 951 28.83 -0.11 -3.51
N VAL A 952 28.47 0.71 -4.49
CA VAL A 952 28.96 2.09 -4.64
C VAL A 952 27.87 3.15 -4.46
N HIS A 953 26.61 2.73 -4.23
CA HIS A 953 25.45 3.62 -4.00
C HIS A 953 25.14 4.58 -5.14
N ALA A 954 25.61 4.27 -6.35
CA ALA A 954 25.27 4.99 -7.57
C ALA A 954 24.25 4.19 -8.39
N GLN A 955 23.41 4.90 -9.12
CA GLN A 955 22.45 4.35 -10.06
C GLN A 955 22.82 4.79 -11.47
N LEU A 956 22.57 3.92 -12.44
CA LEU A 956 22.66 4.21 -13.85
C LEU A 956 21.25 4.47 -14.41
N ASP A 957 21.12 5.49 -15.25
CA ASP A 957 19.92 5.86 -15.98
C ASP A 957 20.32 6.08 -17.45
N VAL A 958 20.03 5.11 -18.30
CA VAL A 958 20.44 5.12 -19.71
C VAL A 958 19.28 5.61 -20.57
N SER A 959 19.52 6.56 -21.46
CA SER A 959 18.54 7.03 -22.43
C SER A 959 18.99 6.72 -23.86
N HIS A 960 18.04 6.41 -24.73
CA HIS A 960 18.33 6.21 -26.13
C HIS A 960 18.85 7.49 -26.80
N ILE A 961 19.94 7.38 -27.56
CA ILE A 961 20.44 8.38 -28.52
C ILE A 961 20.49 7.73 -29.91
N PRO A 962 20.08 8.40 -31.01
CA PRO A 962 20.26 7.81 -32.33
C PRO A 962 21.75 7.75 -32.69
N GLY A 963 22.18 6.67 -33.38
CA GLY A 963 23.59 6.44 -33.68
C GLY A 963 24.31 7.59 -34.41
N TYR A 964 23.63 8.32 -35.29
CA TYR A 964 24.23 9.51 -35.95
C TYR A 964 24.60 10.64 -34.98
N ALA A 965 24.02 10.67 -33.78
CA ALA A 965 24.32 11.64 -32.74
C ALA A 965 25.28 11.08 -31.68
N ASN A 966 25.64 9.79 -31.74
CA ASN A 966 26.54 9.12 -30.80
C ASN A 966 28.01 9.13 -31.27
N GLU A 967 28.42 10.15 -32.02
CA GLU A 967 29.69 10.19 -32.77
C GLU A 967 30.93 10.01 -31.88
N LEU A 968 30.98 10.67 -30.71
CA LEU A 968 32.14 10.62 -29.84
C LEU A 968 32.32 9.25 -29.18
N ALA A 969 31.23 8.62 -28.71
CA ALA A 969 31.32 7.30 -28.09
C ALA A 969 31.65 6.22 -29.13
N ASP A 970 31.06 6.28 -30.33
CA ASP A 970 31.33 5.36 -31.44
C ASP A 970 32.78 5.50 -31.97
N MET A 971 33.29 6.74 -32.07
CA MET A 971 34.70 6.96 -32.39
C MET A 971 35.63 6.34 -31.34
N ILE A 972 35.34 6.51 -30.05
CA ILE A 972 36.17 5.97 -28.96
C ILE A 972 36.10 4.43 -28.90
N SER A 973 34.94 3.84 -29.22
CA SER A 973 34.74 2.39 -29.22
C SER A 973 35.46 1.69 -30.39
N ARG A 974 35.73 2.39 -31.50
CA ARG A 974 36.40 1.85 -32.71
C ARG A 974 37.86 2.28 -32.89
N MET A 975 38.37 3.15 -32.03
CA MET A 975 39.68 3.79 -32.21
C MET A 975 40.84 2.79 -32.16
N ASN A 976 41.75 2.88 -33.13
CA ASN A 976 43.04 2.22 -33.03
C ASN A 976 43.97 3.01 -32.11
N LEU A 977 44.28 2.45 -30.95
CA LEU A 977 45.07 3.11 -29.91
C LEU A 977 46.57 3.19 -30.23
N GLU A 978 47.02 2.57 -31.33
CA GLU A 978 48.39 2.67 -31.83
C GLU A 978 48.60 3.93 -32.69
N GLU A 979 47.52 4.54 -33.18
CA GLU A 979 47.54 5.76 -33.99
C GLU A 979 47.47 7.03 -33.11
N PRO A 980 47.88 8.21 -33.65
CA PRO A 980 47.77 9.47 -32.93
C PRO A 980 46.32 9.75 -32.50
N LEU A 981 46.12 10.11 -31.23
CA LEU A 981 44.79 10.42 -30.70
C LEU A 981 44.17 11.63 -31.41
N PRO A 982 42.83 11.64 -31.61
CA PRO A 982 42.13 12.81 -32.11
C PRO A 982 42.42 14.06 -31.25
N PRO A 983 42.47 15.27 -31.84
CA PRO A 983 42.74 16.51 -31.10
C PRO A 983 41.80 16.77 -29.91
N SER A 984 40.60 16.17 -29.93
CA SER A 984 39.60 16.26 -28.88
C SER A 984 39.90 15.41 -27.63
N LEU A 985 40.86 14.49 -27.69
CA LEU A 985 41.19 13.57 -26.60
C LEU A 985 42.67 13.68 -26.22
N GLN A 986 42.95 13.71 -24.91
CA GLN A 986 44.31 13.65 -24.40
C GLN A 986 44.60 12.29 -23.75
N ALA A 987 45.82 11.79 -23.92
CA ALA A 987 46.26 10.53 -23.32
C ALA A 987 46.25 10.57 -21.78
N SER A 988 46.52 11.75 -21.18
CA SER A 988 46.46 12.00 -19.74
C SER A 988 45.07 11.84 -19.15
N ASP A 989 44.03 12.01 -19.95
CA ASP A 989 42.63 11.96 -19.51
C ASP A 989 41.98 10.59 -19.66
N ARG A 990 42.74 9.64 -20.23
CA ARG A 990 42.31 8.26 -20.42
C ARG A 990 42.31 7.50 -19.10
N ILE A 991 41.15 6.97 -18.75
CA ILE A 991 40.95 6.01 -17.66
C ILE A 991 41.26 4.61 -18.21
N ARG A 992 42.17 3.89 -17.53
CA ARG A 992 42.43 2.48 -17.82
C ARG A 992 41.57 1.61 -16.93
N ILE A 993 40.91 0.62 -17.52
CA ILE A 993 39.99 -0.25 -16.80
C ILE A 993 40.34 -1.70 -17.13
N SER A 994 40.63 -2.50 -16.11
CA SER A 994 40.81 -3.95 -16.31
C SER A 994 39.49 -4.70 -16.07
N LEU A 995 39.27 -5.77 -16.84
CA LEU A 995 38.06 -6.58 -16.70
C LEU A 995 37.99 -7.25 -15.31
N ASP A 996 39.14 -7.66 -14.78
CA ASP A 996 39.26 -8.23 -13.42
C ASP A 996 38.85 -7.22 -12.33
N GLN A 997 39.26 -5.94 -12.44
CA GLN A 997 38.85 -4.89 -11.50
C GLN A 997 37.35 -4.64 -11.52
N ILE A 998 36.73 -4.68 -12.72
CA ILE A 998 35.28 -4.56 -12.85
C ILE A 998 34.62 -5.77 -12.20
N TRP A 999 35.10 -6.99 -12.47
CA TRP A 999 34.46 -8.23 -12.02
C TRP A 999 34.65 -8.52 -10.54
N HIS A 1000 35.77 -8.10 -9.96
CA HIS A 1000 36.12 -8.24 -8.55
C HIS A 1000 36.54 -6.88 -7.95
N PRO A 1001 35.59 -5.96 -7.71
CA PRO A 1001 35.91 -4.62 -7.22
C PRO A 1001 36.43 -4.72 -5.80
N THR A 1002 37.75 -4.60 -5.65
CA THR A 1002 38.42 -4.50 -4.36
C THR A 1002 38.34 -3.05 -3.90
N LYS A 1003 37.69 -2.80 -2.75
CA LYS A 1003 37.77 -1.49 -2.08
C LYS A 1003 39.12 -1.41 -1.36
N ALA A 1004 40.15 -0.96 -2.07
CA ALA A 1004 41.36 -0.48 -1.41
C ALA A 1004 41.06 0.92 -0.85
N VAL A 1005 41.19 1.10 0.46
CA VAL A 1005 41.14 2.43 1.06
C VAL A 1005 42.30 3.22 0.50
N SER A 1006 42.01 4.32 -0.18
CA SER A 1006 43.02 5.18 -0.80
C SER A 1006 42.87 6.61 -0.29
N ILE A 1007 44.00 7.29 -0.15
CA ILE A 1007 44.05 8.66 0.35
C ILE A 1007 43.83 9.59 -0.84
N PHE A 1008 42.92 10.54 -0.68
CA PHE A 1008 42.66 11.57 -1.67
C PHE A 1008 42.93 12.96 -1.09
N PRO A 1009 43.68 13.85 -1.77
CA PRO A 1009 44.40 13.61 -3.04
C PRO A 1009 45.59 12.66 -2.88
N LYS A 1010 45.95 11.96 -3.97
CA LYS A 1010 47.10 11.03 -4.00
C LYS A 1010 48.36 11.77 -3.58
N GLY A 1011 49.05 11.28 -2.53
CA GLY A 1011 50.23 11.91 -1.93
C GLY A 1011 49.99 12.56 -0.57
N SER A 1012 48.75 12.59 -0.07
CA SER A 1012 48.47 13.05 1.29
C SER A 1012 48.86 12.00 2.33
N THR A 1013 49.26 12.42 3.53
CA THR A 1013 49.59 11.54 4.65
C THR A 1013 48.44 11.50 5.66
N VAL A 1014 48.16 10.33 6.22
CA VAL A 1014 47.18 10.15 7.31
C VAL A 1014 47.93 9.83 8.58
N SER A 1015 47.57 10.43 9.71
CA SER A 1015 48.23 10.23 11.00
C SER A 1015 47.88 8.90 11.67
N TRP A 1016 47.03 8.07 11.05
CA TRP A 1016 46.66 6.73 11.49
C TRP A 1016 46.76 5.74 10.32
N PRO A 1017 47.03 4.45 10.58
CA PRO A 1017 47.05 3.42 9.55
C PRO A 1017 45.66 3.25 8.93
N LEU A 1018 45.60 3.06 7.62
CA LEU A 1018 44.36 2.70 6.92
C LEU A 1018 43.98 1.24 7.26
N PRO A 1019 42.69 0.94 7.41
CA PRO A 1019 42.19 -0.39 7.79
C PRO A 1019 42.30 -1.43 6.67
#